data_AF-A0A3A9I927-F1
#
_entry.id   AF-A0A3A9I927-F1
#
_cell.length_a   1.000
_cell.length_b   1.000
_cell.length_c   1.000
_cell.angle_alpha   90.00
_cell.angle_beta   90.00
_cell.angle_gamma   90.00
#
_symmetry.space_group_name_H-M   'P 1'
#
loop_
_entity.id
_entity.type
_entity.pdbx_description
1 polymer ?
#
loop_
_entity_poly.entity_id
_entity_poly.type
_entity_poly.pdbx_seq_one_letter_code
_entity_poly.pdbx_strand_id
1 'polypeptide(L)'
;MKKIVLILLGIAVAALLAIVTLISLIDPNQFKPQLAEQVRKSTGRELVMAGGIDWRFWPSLGLSLEKVALRNPAGFVEPDLVRFEQGEASVALLPLLSHRLEIGKVTLSGAHLFIQTKVDGSSNLSGLFKDAAADASEPVVPATPAPTADSKPWQISLQGVALSQASALIQDDRSGTSLRLDRLDLDMGQLATGQWVPVTLAAKGSADKLAFDVKGQTQIKLAQEVMASELKDLSLSGSLSDPSLRLDSFSIKGDRLALGEWSNLTLALKGAKVEGQQASLAGSLEGTLKGRLDKEMKLAELSDVLLTAALEGDALPRPQMKLKLAGFARAELDKQLITLSKLVMSADEALLNGDGSVQLGAVPSISFDLKGEKLDLDKWLAKSAPTTTAQAKEDKPAVGASNTAASGNKAATGKSEALSAVEPDLGALKGVDLDGRLQLGSLRLKGLDLGAVDLQVALAKGLLTLKQFSATVAGGQVNAKGVLDARQQPTTYKVHNQVAGVNIRPLLQTLAQSDLLEGKGDLDVQVQGRGLSALALRNGMRGKVTLKLSDGALHGINLPEMIREARATLTGKGAEQVKEARKTDFSALTASFQIADGIARSNDIQLFAPALRVKGDGQTALVPESLDFLFLTSIVESSKGQGGKDVDELKEITIPVRIGGHWQAPSYQLDVKALLSNNKLLEDKARKEAERGLKKLLGDKADNDAVKGVADQLLKGLFK
;
A
#
# COMPACT_ATOMS: atom_id res chain seq x y z
N MET A 1 33.51 -32.57 79.82
CA MET A 1 32.79 -31.49 79.09
C MET A 1 33.34 -30.08 79.35
N LYS A 2 33.55 -29.62 80.60
CA LYS A 2 34.07 -28.26 80.91
C LYS A 2 35.42 -27.88 80.24
N LYS A 3 36.39 -28.80 80.11
CA LYS A 3 37.70 -28.52 79.49
C LYS A 3 37.64 -28.30 77.98
N ILE A 4 36.77 -29.02 77.27
CA ILE A 4 36.58 -28.85 75.82
C ILE A 4 35.87 -27.52 75.54
N VAL A 5 34.90 -27.14 76.38
CA VAL A 5 34.25 -25.82 76.28
C VAL A 5 35.24 -24.68 76.52
N LEU A 6 36.16 -24.80 77.49
CA LEU A 6 37.19 -23.78 77.75
C LEU A 6 38.24 -23.68 76.63
N ILE A 7 38.62 -24.80 76.01
CA ILE A 7 39.53 -24.81 74.87
C ILE A 7 38.86 -24.20 73.63
N LEU A 8 37.59 -24.55 73.37
CA LEU A 8 36.81 -23.97 72.28
C LEU A 8 36.55 -22.47 72.49
N LEU A 9 36.29 -22.04 73.74
CA LEU A 9 36.14 -20.62 74.08
C LEU A 9 37.47 -19.87 73.94
N GLY A 10 38.60 -20.47 74.36
CA GLY A 10 39.93 -19.90 74.20
C GLY A 10 40.33 -19.75 72.74
N ILE A 11 40.03 -20.74 71.89
CA ILE A 11 40.24 -20.66 70.44
C ILE A 11 39.32 -19.60 69.82
N ALA A 12 38.06 -19.51 70.25
CA ALA A 12 37.13 -18.49 69.76
C ALA A 12 37.58 -17.07 70.13
N VAL A 13 38.07 -16.85 71.36
CA VAL A 13 38.60 -15.57 71.82
C VAL A 13 39.93 -15.24 71.12
N ALA A 14 40.82 -16.22 70.93
CA ALA A 14 42.06 -16.02 70.19
C ALA A 14 41.81 -15.72 68.71
N ALA A 15 40.82 -16.37 68.08
CA ALA A 15 40.39 -16.07 66.73
C ALA A 15 39.77 -14.66 66.64
N LEU A 16 38.96 -14.26 67.62
CA LEU A 16 38.42 -12.89 67.73
C LEU A 16 39.54 -11.85 67.87
N LEU A 17 40.53 -12.11 68.73
CA LEU A 17 41.71 -11.24 68.90
C LEU A 17 42.56 -11.19 67.63
N ALA A 18 42.76 -12.31 66.93
CA ALA A 18 43.46 -12.37 65.65
C ALA A 18 42.71 -11.59 64.55
N ILE A 19 41.38 -11.66 64.52
CA ILE A 19 40.55 -10.89 63.58
C ILE A 19 40.62 -9.39 63.92
N VAL A 20 40.46 -9.00 65.20
CA VAL A 20 40.55 -7.60 65.64
C VAL A 20 41.94 -7.02 65.35
N THR A 21 43.01 -7.79 65.57
CA THR A 21 44.38 -7.36 65.23
C THR A 21 44.60 -7.26 63.72
N LEU A 22 44.09 -8.19 62.91
CA LEU A 22 44.16 -8.12 61.45
C LEU A 22 43.44 -6.87 60.89
N ILE A 23 42.26 -6.54 61.43
CA ILE A 23 41.48 -5.35 61.05
C ILE A 23 42.21 -4.05 61.46
N SER A 24 42.92 -4.06 62.59
CA SER A 24 43.67 -2.88 63.07
C SER A 24 45.01 -2.66 62.36
N LEU A 25 45.59 -3.68 61.73
CA LEU A 25 46.95 -3.62 61.19
C LEU A 25 47.01 -3.34 59.67
N ILE A 26 45.91 -3.57 58.95
CA ILE A 26 45.84 -3.47 57.48
C ILE A 26 44.97 -2.27 57.10
N ASP A 27 45.58 -1.14 56.74
CA ASP A 27 44.86 -0.02 56.11
C ASP A 27 44.70 -0.31 54.60
N PRO A 28 43.47 -0.50 54.12
CA PRO A 28 43.22 -0.86 52.72
C PRO A 28 43.66 0.22 51.71
N ASN A 29 43.80 1.47 52.15
CA ASN A 29 44.23 2.56 51.26
C ASN A 29 45.72 2.49 50.89
N GLN A 30 46.53 1.73 51.62
CA GLN A 30 47.96 1.53 51.31
C GLN A 30 48.18 0.74 50.01
N PHE A 31 47.19 -0.04 49.57
CA PHE A 31 47.27 -0.85 48.35
C PHE A 31 46.98 -0.06 47.07
N LYS A 32 46.49 1.19 47.17
CA LYS A 32 46.13 2.03 46.00
C LYS A 32 47.26 2.16 44.97
N PRO A 33 48.53 2.46 45.34
CA PRO A 33 49.61 2.59 44.35
C PRO A 33 49.93 1.27 43.64
N GLN A 34 49.88 0.15 44.37
CA GLN A 34 50.15 -1.18 43.82
C GLN A 34 49.06 -1.62 42.84
N LEU A 35 47.78 -1.36 43.18
CA LEU A 35 46.65 -1.63 42.29
C LEU A 35 46.73 -0.77 41.02
N ALA A 36 47.06 0.52 41.15
CA ALA A 36 47.22 1.41 40.00
C ALA A 36 48.36 0.97 39.09
N GLU A 37 49.50 0.55 39.65
CA GLU A 37 50.63 0.03 38.87
C GLU A 37 50.27 -1.29 38.16
N GLN A 38 49.57 -2.19 38.85
CA GLN A 38 49.15 -3.47 38.27
C GLN A 38 48.13 -3.29 37.14
N VAL A 39 47.15 -2.39 37.31
CA VAL A 39 46.18 -2.04 36.26
C VAL A 39 46.88 -1.37 35.09
N ARG A 40 47.87 -0.49 35.34
CA ARG A 40 48.69 0.10 34.27
C ARG A 40 49.49 -0.95 33.51
N LYS A 41 50.07 -1.94 34.18
CA LYS A 41 50.81 -3.05 33.54
C LYS A 41 49.91 -3.95 32.70
N SER A 42 48.68 -4.21 33.13
CA SER A 42 47.76 -5.11 32.44
C SER A 42 46.96 -4.43 31.32
N THR A 43 46.45 -3.23 31.57
CA THR A 43 45.55 -2.51 30.65
C THR A 43 46.24 -1.43 29.82
N GLY A 44 47.48 -1.05 30.19
CA GLY A 44 48.15 0.10 29.59
C GLY A 44 47.49 1.45 29.91
N ARG A 45 46.55 1.50 30.86
CA ARG A 45 45.81 2.72 31.26
C ARG A 45 46.10 3.10 32.70
N GLU A 46 45.97 4.39 33.00
CA GLU A 46 46.15 4.91 34.36
C GLU A 46 44.86 4.77 35.16
N LEU A 47 44.95 4.11 36.32
CA LEU A 47 43.86 4.00 37.29
C LEU A 47 43.97 5.12 38.33
N VAL A 48 42.93 5.93 38.44
CA VAL A 48 42.78 6.98 39.44
C VAL A 48 41.73 6.56 40.46
N MET A 49 42.09 6.56 41.74
CA MET A 49 41.20 6.23 42.86
C MET A 49 41.12 7.42 43.81
N ALA A 50 40.13 8.30 43.60
CA ALA A 50 39.97 9.54 44.37
C ALA A 50 39.25 9.32 45.72
N GLY A 51 38.42 8.26 45.83
CA GLY A 51 37.70 7.89 47.06
C GLY A 51 38.42 6.83 47.89
N GLY A 52 37.81 6.41 49.00
CA GLY A 52 38.35 5.40 49.92
C GLY A 52 38.23 3.96 49.40
N ILE A 53 39.03 3.06 49.97
CA ILE A 53 38.79 1.61 49.91
C ILE A 53 38.33 1.18 51.29
N ASP A 54 37.15 0.57 51.40
CA ASP A 54 36.59 0.08 52.66
C ASP A 54 36.40 -1.43 52.65
N TRP A 55 36.60 -2.05 53.81
CA TRP A 55 36.51 -3.50 53.97
C TRP A 55 35.43 -3.87 54.97
N ARG A 56 34.69 -4.94 54.68
CA ARG A 56 33.73 -5.56 55.60
C ARG A 56 34.14 -7.01 55.82
N PHE A 57 34.26 -7.47 57.07
CA PHE A 57 34.90 -8.77 57.36
C PHE A 57 33.98 -9.87 57.90
N TRP A 58 32.71 -9.61 58.21
CA TRP A 58 31.80 -10.63 58.75
C TRP A 58 30.35 -10.42 58.29
N PRO A 59 29.63 -11.48 57.82
CA PRO A 59 30.02 -12.88 57.61
C PRO A 59 30.76 -13.18 56.28
N SER A 60 31.08 -12.16 55.47
CA SER A 60 31.84 -12.27 54.22
C SER A 60 32.88 -11.16 54.12
N LEU A 61 33.92 -11.35 53.30
CA LEU A 61 34.94 -10.34 53.02
C LEU A 61 34.47 -9.42 51.88
N GLY A 62 33.89 -8.28 52.21
CA GLY A 62 33.48 -7.23 51.27
C GLY A 62 34.60 -6.21 51.03
N LEU A 63 34.77 -5.80 49.78
CA LEU A 63 35.57 -4.67 49.31
C LEU A 63 34.62 -3.64 48.70
N SER A 64 34.65 -2.41 49.21
CA SER A 64 33.98 -1.24 48.61
C SER A 64 35.02 -0.27 48.08
N LEU A 65 34.80 0.24 46.87
CA LEU A 65 35.66 1.17 46.16
C LEU A 65 34.85 2.42 45.82
N GLU A 66 35.33 3.60 46.20
CA GLU A 66 34.69 4.88 45.87
C GLU A 66 35.48 5.69 44.85
N LYS A 67 34.77 6.36 43.93
CA LYS A 67 35.29 7.33 42.95
C LYS A 67 36.54 6.83 42.21
N VAL A 68 36.35 5.74 41.47
CA VAL A 68 37.40 5.12 40.67
C VAL A 68 37.21 5.48 39.20
N ALA A 69 38.30 5.80 38.52
CA ALA A 69 38.32 6.12 37.11
C ALA A 69 39.53 5.48 36.40
N LEU A 70 39.32 4.95 35.21
CA LEU A 70 40.36 4.46 34.31
C LEU A 70 40.51 5.46 33.15
N ARG A 71 41.68 6.05 32.99
CA ARG A 71 41.92 7.15 32.03
C ARG A 71 41.90 6.67 30.59
N ASN A 72 41.40 7.52 29.68
CA ASN A 72 41.60 7.37 28.25
C ASN A 72 43.02 7.81 27.83
N PRO A 73 43.53 7.33 26.69
CA PRO A 73 44.68 7.93 26.04
C PRO A 73 44.44 9.40 25.66
N ALA A 74 45.51 10.14 25.37
CA ALA A 74 45.39 11.52 24.92
C ALA A 74 44.61 11.62 23.59
N GLY A 75 43.80 12.68 23.45
CA GLY A 75 43.10 13.02 22.20
C GLY A 75 41.71 12.41 22.03
N PHE A 76 41.13 11.81 23.05
CA PHE A 76 39.71 11.44 23.09
C PHE A 76 38.87 12.53 23.78
N VAL A 77 37.58 12.60 23.48
CA VAL A 77 36.69 13.68 23.96
C VAL A 77 36.54 13.65 25.49
N GLU A 78 36.37 12.47 26.07
CA GLU A 78 36.33 12.32 27.53
C GLU A 78 37.67 11.84 28.10
N PRO A 79 38.08 12.35 29.28
CA PRO A 79 39.35 11.98 29.91
C PRO A 79 39.35 10.56 30.50
N ASP A 80 38.18 10.00 30.78
CA ASP A 80 38.01 8.71 31.44
C ASP A 80 37.34 7.71 30.49
N LEU A 81 37.89 6.50 30.40
CA LEU A 81 37.28 5.38 29.68
C LEU A 81 36.11 4.81 30.48
N VAL A 82 36.36 4.52 31.75
CA VAL A 82 35.37 4.00 32.70
C VAL A 82 35.54 4.77 34.00
N ARG A 83 34.44 5.20 34.60
CA ARG A 83 34.42 5.70 35.98
C ARG A 83 33.20 5.18 36.72
N PHE A 84 33.25 5.13 38.03
CA PHE A 84 32.11 4.80 38.87
C PHE A 84 32.21 5.46 40.24
N GLU A 85 31.05 5.77 40.83
CA GLU A 85 30.98 6.42 42.14
C GLU A 85 31.23 5.42 43.27
N GLN A 86 30.63 4.24 43.18
CA GLN A 86 30.76 3.19 44.19
C GLN A 86 30.73 1.80 43.52
N GLY A 87 31.67 0.95 43.88
CA GLY A 87 31.72 -0.45 43.44
C GLY A 87 31.93 -1.36 44.64
N GLU A 88 31.07 -2.37 44.80
CA GLU A 88 31.19 -3.32 45.89
C GLU A 88 31.28 -4.75 45.36
N ALA A 89 32.17 -5.52 45.94
CA ALA A 89 32.28 -6.95 45.73
C ALA A 89 32.49 -7.63 47.08
N SER A 90 31.98 -8.84 47.24
CA SER A 90 32.25 -9.62 48.44
C SER A 90 32.71 -11.02 48.07
N VAL A 91 33.49 -11.64 48.95
CA VAL A 91 33.98 -13.00 48.79
C VAL A 91 33.62 -13.78 50.05
N ALA A 92 33.06 -14.97 49.88
CA ALA A 92 32.76 -15.85 51.01
C ALA A 92 34.06 -16.42 51.61
N LEU A 93 34.22 -16.39 52.93
CA LEU A 93 35.46 -16.80 53.60
C LEU A 93 35.61 -18.32 53.75
N LEU A 94 34.53 -19.03 54.08
CA LEU A 94 34.57 -20.49 54.30
C LEU A 94 35.03 -21.29 53.05
N PRO A 95 34.57 -20.97 51.82
CA PRO A 95 35.00 -21.69 50.62
C PRO A 95 36.47 -21.47 50.24
N LEU A 96 37.10 -20.37 50.68
CA LEU A 96 38.51 -20.07 50.39
C LEU A 96 39.46 -21.13 50.99
N LEU A 97 39.13 -21.70 52.17
CA LEU A 97 39.89 -22.81 52.78
C LEU A 97 39.93 -24.07 51.88
N SER A 98 38.98 -24.18 50.95
CA SER A 98 38.85 -25.30 50.01
C SER A 98 39.25 -24.92 48.57
N HIS A 99 39.98 -23.81 48.38
CA HIS A 99 40.38 -23.29 47.05
C HIS A 99 39.19 -22.95 46.14
N ARG A 100 38.05 -22.54 46.72
CA ARG A 100 36.88 -22.04 46.00
C ARG A 100 36.72 -20.54 46.25
N LEU A 101 36.81 -19.77 45.18
CA LEU A 101 36.59 -18.32 45.18
C LEU A 101 35.13 -18.05 44.82
N GLU A 102 34.28 -17.89 45.83
CA GLU A 102 32.88 -17.52 45.63
C GLU A 102 32.71 -16.01 45.79
N ILE A 103 32.61 -15.32 44.66
CA ILE A 103 32.35 -13.89 44.59
C ILE A 103 30.85 -13.68 44.74
N GLY A 104 30.44 -12.93 45.75
CA GLY A 104 29.08 -12.46 45.99
C GLY A 104 28.58 -11.57 44.86
N LYS A 105 27.41 -10.94 45.07
CA LYS A 105 26.86 -10.01 44.09
C LYS A 105 27.78 -8.79 43.96
N VAL A 106 28.22 -8.51 42.74
CA VAL A 106 29.01 -7.32 42.42
C VAL A 106 28.05 -6.19 42.11
N THR A 107 28.15 -5.08 42.83
CA THR A 107 27.31 -3.90 42.62
C THR A 107 28.17 -2.76 42.09
N LEU A 108 27.65 -2.02 41.12
CA LEU A 108 28.32 -0.84 40.56
C LEU A 108 27.30 0.28 40.40
N SER A 109 27.53 1.39 41.11
CA SER A 109 26.65 2.55 41.16
C SER A 109 27.28 3.76 40.49
N GLY A 110 26.50 4.45 39.66
CA GLY A 110 26.95 5.66 38.96
C GLY A 110 28.07 5.39 37.94
N ALA A 111 28.10 4.19 37.36
CA ALA A 111 29.10 3.83 36.36
C ALA A 111 28.92 4.68 35.08
N HIS A 112 30.00 5.11 34.47
CA HIS A 112 30.00 5.79 33.18
C HIS A 112 31.08 5.18 32.28
N LEU A 113 30.68 4.74 31.09
CA LEU A 113 31.55 4.16 30.06
C LEU A 113 31.57 5.07 28.82
N PHE A 114 32.74 5.52 28.41
CA PHE A 114 32.92 6.28 27.19
C PHE A 114 33.69 5.46 26.15
N ILE A 115 33.12 5.26 24.97
CA ILE A 115 33.76 4.59 23.84
C ILE A 115 33.73 5.54 22.65
N GLN A 116 34.88 5.79 22.04
CA GLN A 116 34.97 6.61 20.83
C GLN A 116 35.86 5.93 19.79
N THR A 117 35.33 5.76 18.58
CA THR A 117 36.08 5.42 17.38
C THR A 117 36.21 6.67 16.53
N LYS A 118 37.44 7.11 16.27
CA LYS A 118 37.72 8.33 15.50
C LYS A 118 37.62 8.07 13.99
N VAL A 119 37.63 9.15 13.22
CA VAL A 119 37.62 9.12 11.74
C VAL A 119 38.78 8.30 11.15
N ASP A 120 39.95 8.32 11.80
CA ASP A 120 41.13 7.55 11.40
C ASP A 120 41.05 6.04 11.75
N GLY A 121 39.95 5.61 12.37
CA GLY A 121 39.72 4.23 12.82
C GLY A 121 40.34 3.90 14.18
N SER A 122 41.04 4.83 14.83
CA SER A 122 41.58 4.61 16.18
C SER A 122 40.44 4.62 17.21
N SER A 123 40.46 3.66 18.14
CA SER A 123 39.48 3.54 19.23
C SER A 123 40.15 3.70 20.59
N ASN A 124 39.46 4.28 21.57
CA ASN A 124 39.96 4.35 22.94
C ASN A 124 40.04 2.98 23.63
N LEU A 125 39.41 1.95 23.04
CA LEU A 125 39.51 0.56 23.46
C LEU A 125 40.79 -0.14 22.98
N SER A 126 41.50 0.43 21.98
CA SER A 126 42.69 -0.18 21.40
C SER A 126 43.81 -0.34 22.44
N GLY A 127 44.32 -1.57 22.60
CA GLY A 127 45.41 -1.88 23.52
C GLY A 127 45.02 -2.11 24.99
N LEU A 128 43.72 -2.22 25.33
CA LEU A 128 43.25 -2.54 26.68
C LEU A 128 43.59 -3.96 27.14
N PHE A 129 43.77 -4.87 26.18
CA PHE A 129 44.21 -6.23 26.42
C PHE A 129 45.34 -6.49 25.43
N LYS A 130 46.51 -6.94 25.91
CA LYS A 130 47.54 -7.45 25.02
C LYS A 130 46.96 -8.64 24.28
N ASP A 131 46.96 -8.62 22.95
CA ASP A 131 46.61 -9.78 22.15
C ASP A 131 47.49 -10.95 22.58
N ALA A 132 46.88 -11.97 23.19
CA ALA A 132 47.55 -13.25 23.48
C ALA A 132 47.96 -14.01 22.19
N ALA A 133 47.77 -13.40 21.01
CA ALA A 133 48.13 -13.93 19.71
C ALA A 133 49.48 -13.43 19.16
N ALA A 134 50.18 -12.51 19.85
CA ALA A 134 51.43 -11.92 19.32
C ALA A 134 52.73 -12.56 19.82
N ASP A 135 52.70 -13.48 20.81
CA ASP A 135 53.90 -14.19 21.31
C ASP A 135 53.98 -15.66 20.87
N ALA A 136 53.19 -16.09 19.87
CA ALA A 136 53.25 -17.45 19.32
C ALA A 136 54.33 -17.61 18.22
N SER A 137 55.42 -16.86 18.28
CA SER A 137 56.51 -16.94 17.28
C SER A 137 57.90 -16.82 17.90
N GLU A 138 58.11 -17.42 19.08
CA GLU A 138 59.43 -17.90 19.46
C GLU A 138 59.51 -19.43 19.28
N PRO A 139 60.57 -19.96 18.66
CA PRO A 139 60.77 -21.40 18.57
C PRO A 139 60.94 -21.98 19.99
N VAL A 140 60.04 -22.89 20.35
CA VAL A 140 60.10 -23.66 21.60
C VAL A 140 61.37 -24.51 21.60
N VAL A 141 62.37 -24.06 22.36
CA VAL A 141 63.47 -24.92 22.82
C VAL A 141 62.88 -25.87 23.87
N PRO A 142 63.10 -27.20 23.81
CA PRO A 142 62.56 -28.12 24.80
C PRO A 142 63.23 -27.86 26.16
N ALA A 143 62.54 -27.14 27.04
CA ALA A 143 62.94 -26.99 28.43
C ALA A 143 62.61 -28.25 29.22
N THR A 144 63.58 -28.71 30.00
CA THR A 144 63.47 -29.76 31.01
C THR A 144 62.25 -29.51 31.92
N PRO A 145 61.45 -30.54 32.27
CA PRO A 145 60.27 -30.34 33.11
C PRO A 145 60.69 -29.86 34.50
N ALA A 146 60.24 -28.66 34.87
CA ALA A 146 60.27 -28.18 36.25
C ALA A 146 59.33 -29.04 37.12
N PRO A 147 59.62 -29.24 38.41
CA PRO A 147 58.78 -30.03 39.29
C PRO A 147 57.37 -29.41 39.38
N THR A 148 56.36 -30.22 39.06
CA THR A 148 54.94 -29.92 39.22
C THR A 148 54.65 -29.67 40.69
N ALA A 149 54.46 -28.41 41.06
CA ALA A 149 53.69 -28.07 42.24
C ALA A 149 52.22 -28.39 41.96
N ASP A 150 51.64 -29.29 42.75
CA ASP A 150 50.20 -29.59 42.77
C ASP A 150 49.40 -28.35 43.24
N SER A 151 49.27 -27.33 42.41
CA SER A 151 48.32 -26.24 42.66
C SER A 151 46.98 -26.63 42.04
N LYS A 152 46.03 -27.08 42.88
CA LYS A 152 44.63 -27.22 42.46
C LYS A 152 44.15 -25.88 41.88
N PRO A 153 43.60 -25.83 40.66
CA PRO A 153 43.11 -24.59 40.08
C PRO A 153 41.93 -24.06 40.91
N TRP A 154 41.92 -22.75 41.17
CA TRP A 154 40.82 -22.10 41.89
C TRP A 154 39.50 -22.26 41.12
N GLN A 155 38.44 -22.67 41.82
CA GLN A 155 37.08 -22.67 41.27
C GLN A 155 36.45 -21.31 41.55
N ILE A 156 36.18 -20.52 40.50
CA ILE A 156 35.63 -19.17 40.62
C ILE A 156 34.14 -19.20 40.30
N SER A 157 33.30 -18.65 41.17
CA SER A 157 31.86 -18.46 40.93
C SER A 157 31.45 -17.02 41.22
N LEU A 158 30.49 -16.50 40.44
CA LEU A 158 29.95 -15.13 40.58
C LEU A 158 28.45 -15.21 40.87
N GLN A 159 28.03 -14.73 42.04
CA GLN A 159 26.67 -14.83 42.54
C GLN A 159 25.69 -13.83 41.90
N GLY A 160 26.18 -12.82 41.17
CA GLY A 160 25.36 -11.90 40.41
C GLY A 160 26.03 -10.57 40.13
N VAL A 161 25.37 -9.76 39.30
CA VAL A 161 25.81 -8.42 38.93
C VAL A 161 24.63 -7.46 39.07
N ALA A 162 24.84 -6.32 39.71
CA ALA A 162 23.91 -5.21 39.65
C ALA A 162 24.60 -3.91 39.22
N LEU A 163 24.02 -3.27 38.23
CA LEU A 163 24.36 -1.91 37.81
C LEU A 163 23.23 -0.99 38.24
N SER A 164 23.55 0.12 38.91
CA SER A 164 22.58 1.14 39.27
C SER A 164 22.99 2.50 38.72
N GLN A 165 22.07 3.16 38.02
CA GLN A 165 22.28 4.47 37.41
C GLN A 165 23.55 4.52 36.53
N ALA A 166 23.86 3.41 35.85
CA ALA A 166 24.98 3.36 34.92
C ALA A 166 24.63 4.17 33.66
N SER A 167 25.64 4.69 32.98
CA SER A 167 25.51 5.47 31.75
C SER A 167 26.63 5.09 30.80
N ALA A 168 26.41 5.30 29.50
CA ALA A 168 27.44 5.08 28.51
C ALA A 168 27.29 6.05 27.34
N LEU A 169 28.40 6.42 26.73
CA LEU A 169 28.42 7.16 25.48
C LEU A 169 29.34 6.41 24.51
N ILE A 170 28.76 5.90 23.43
CA ILE A 170 29.46 5.19 22.36
C ILE A 170 29.33 6.04 21.10
N GLN A 171 30.45 6.55 20.61
CA GLN A 171 30.50 7.44 19.46
C GLN A 171 31.41 6.85 18.38
N ASP A 172 30.92 6.75 17.16
CA ASP A 172 31.71 6.38 16.00
C ASP A 172 31.74 7.54 15.01
N ASP A 173 32.85 8.27 15.01
CA ASP A 173 33.07 9.45 14.16
C ASP A 173 33.27 9.06 12.69
N ARG A 174 33.56 7.78 12.39
CA ARG A 174 33.76 7.29 11.03
C ARG A 174 32.41 7.04 10.34
N SER A 175 31.45 6.46 11.05
CA SER A 175 30.07 6.25 10.55
C SER A 175 29.13 7.42 10.87
N GLY A 176 29.52 8.30 11.79
CA GLY A 176 28.69 9.40 12.29
C GLY A 176 27.59 8.95 13.25
N THR A 177 27.68 7.74 13.81
CA THR A 177 26.68 7.16 14.71
C THR A 177 27.01 7.40 16.18
N SER A 178 26.01 7.64 17.02
CA SER A 178 26.17 7.87 18.45
C SER A 178 25.09 7.17 19.26
N LEU A 179 25.47 6.37 20.25
CA LEU A 179 24.59 5.79 21.26
C LEU A 179 24.91 6.40 22.62
N ARG A 180 23.93 7.10 23.21
CA ARG A 180 23.98 7.63 24.56
C ARG A 180 23.01 6.84 25.44
N LEU A 181 23.51 6.14 26.44
CA LEU A 181 22.74 5.59 27.55
C LEU A 181 22.80 6.58 28.71
N ASP A 182 21.69 7.28 28.96
CA ASP A 182 21.58 8.22 30.08
C ASP A 182 21.42 7.49 31.42
N ARG A 183 20.76 6.32 31.37
CA ARG A 183 20.54 5.46 32.53
C ARG A 183 20.44 4.00 32.13
N LEU A 184 21.09 3.14 32.91
CA LEU A 184 21.04 1.70 32.86
C LEU A 184 20.99 1.17 34.29
N ASP A 185 19.88 0.54 34.64
CA ASP A 185 19.76 -0.33 35.80
C ASP A 185 19.67 -1.77 35.30
N LEU A 186 20.54 -2.63 35.80
CA LEU A 186 20.58 -4.05 35.47
C LEU A 186 20.70 -4.83 36.77
N ASP A 187 19.83 -5.80 36.99
CA ASP A 187 19.96 -6.75 38.09
C ASP A 187 19.96 -8.17 37.53
N MET A 188 21.03 -8.91 37.81
CA MET A 188 21.22 -10.27 37.35
C MET A 188 21.68 -11.15 38.51
N GLY A 189 20.97 -12.26 38.71
CA GLY A 189 21.34 -13.28 39.69
C GLY A 189 22.59 -14.08 39.31
N GLN A 190 22.82 -15.19 40.04
CA GLN A 190 23.98 -16.05 39.84
C GLN A 190 23.97 -16.68 38.44
N LEU A 191 24.96 -16.34 37.62
CA LEU A 191 25.15 -16.98 36.32
C LEU A 191 25.76 -18.37 36.50
N ALA A 192 24.90 -19.39 36.50
CA ALA A 192 25.30 -20.78 36.49
C ALA A 192 24.73 -21.47 35.24
N THR A 193 25.58 -22.21 34.52
CA THR A 193 25.17 -22.96 33.33
C THR A 193 24.06 -23.95 33.68
N GLY A 194 22.99 -23.96 32.88
CA GLY A 194 21.85 -24.86 33.05
C GLY A 194 20.84 -24.47 34.14
N GLN A 195 21.04 -23.37 34.86
CA GLN A 195 20.09 -22.84 35.83
C GLN A 195 19.35 -21.61 35.30
N TRP A 196 18.09 -21.44 35.72
CA TRP A 196 17.31 -20.25 35.39
C TRP A 196 17.67 -19.11 36.35
N VAL A 197 18.01 -17.96 35.78
CA VAL A 197 18.48 -16.79 36.51
C VAL A 197 17.59 -15.60 36.18
N PRO A 198 16.96 -14.94 37.16
CA PRO A 198 16.19 -13.74 36.89
C PRO A 198 17.10 -12.59 36.45
N VAL A 199 16.63 -11.84 35.46
CA VAL A 199 17.28 -10.64 34.94
C VAL A 199 16.24 -9.53 34.85
N THR A 200 16.55 -8.36 35.41
CA THR A 200 15.77 -7.14 35.20
C THR A 200 16.64 -6.07 34.56
N LEU A 201 16.03 -5.28 33.69
CA LEU A 201 16.67 -4.24 32.91
C LEU A 201 15.79 -3.00 32.92
N ALA A 202 16.36 -1.83 33.16
CA ALA A 202 15.76 -0.55 32.82
C ALA A 202 16.80 0.32 32.14
N ALA A 203 16.55 0.74 30.91
CA ALA A 203 17.48 1.51 30.10
C ALA A 203 16.78 2.73 29.50
N LYS A 204 17.42 3.89 29.58
CA LYS A 204 16.96 5.14 28.95
C LYS A 204 18.12 5.81 28.24
N GLY A 205 17.88 6.30 27.04
CA GLY A 205 18.94 6.89 26.22
C GLY A 205 18.47 7.35 24.86
N SER A 206 19.44 7.56 23.97
CA SER A 206 19.23 7.91 22.57
C SER A 206 20.25 7.18 21.68
N ALA A 207 19.77 6.63 20.57
CA ALA A 207 20.60 6.16 19.47
C ALA A 207 20.39 7.13 18.30
N ASP A 208 21.42 7.90 17.96
CA ASP A 208 21.37 9.05 17.08
C ASP A 208 20.27 10.05 17.50
N LYS A 209 19.15 10.10 16.77
CA LYS A 209 17.99 10.94 17.09
C LYS A 209 16.86 10.18 17.80
N LEU A 210 16.93 8.84 17.82
CA LEU A 210 15.92 7.98 18.41
C LEU A 210 16.12 7.86 19.91
N ALA A 211 15.33 8.59 20.68
CA ALA A 211 15.23 8.43 22.12
C ALA A 211 14.45 7.15 22.47
N PHE A 212 14.88 6.44 23.51
CA PHE A 212 14.25 5.24 24.02
C PHE A 212 14.17 5.24 25.55
N ASP A 213 13.11 4.65 26.09
CA ASP A 213 12.95 4.31 27.52
C ASP A 213 12.36 2.90 27.57
N VAL A 214 13.13 1.93 28.07
CA VAL A 214 12.85 0.50 27.98
C VAL A 214 12.99 -0.14 29.35
N LYS A 215 12.06 -1.03 29.68
CA LYS A 215 12.06 -1.85 30.88
C LYS A 215 11.83 -3.31 30.50
N GLY A 216 12.59 -4.21 31.09
CA GLY A 216 12.56 -5.62 30.77
C GLY A 216 12.72 -6.48 32.02
N GLN A 217 12.06 -7.62 32.01
CA GLN A 217 12.34 -8.72 32.93
C GLN A 217 12.24 -10.05 32.20
N THR A 218 13.09 -10.99 32.58
CA THR A 218 13.08 -12.37 32.05
C THR A 218 13.83 -13.29 33.00
N GLN A 219 13.72 -14.60 32.80
CA GLN A 219 14.68 -15.55 33.34
C GLN A 219 15.53 -16.10 32.19
N ILE A 220 16.85 -16.06 32.33
CA ILE A 220 17.80 -16.62 31.36
C ILE A 220 18.34 -17.96 31.88
N LYS A 221 18.44 -18.94 30.99
CA LYS A 221 19.18 -20.18 31.23
C LYS A 221 20.35 -20.23 30.28
N LEU A 222 21.54 -19.93 30.81
CA LEU A 222 22.77 -19.92 30.03
C LEU A 222 23.21 -21.37 29.75
N ALA A 223 23.47 -21.68 28.49
CA ALA A 223 24.08 -22.95 28.08
C ALA A 223 25.60 -22.79 27.84
N GLN A 224 26.33 -23.91 27.70
CA GLN A 224 27.75 -23.86 27.33
C GLN A 224 27.94 -23.25 25.94
N GLU A 225 27.07 -23.63 25.01
CA GLU A 225 26.94 -22.98 23.72
C GLU A 225 25.93 -21.84 23.84
N VAL A 226 26.34 -20.61 23.55
CA VAL A 226 25.50 -19.41 23.75
C VAL A 226 24.16 -19.52 23.01
N MET A 227 24.16 -20.10 21.81
CA MET A 227 22.96 -20.30 20.98
C MET A 227 21.97 -21.32 21.56
N ALA A 228 22.43 -22.19 22.46
CA ALA A 228 21.56 -23.12 23.18
C ALA A 228 20.95 -22.51 24.46
N SER A 229 21.22 -21.23 24.72
CA SER A 229 20.63 -20.51 25.85
C SER A 229 19.15 -20.25 25.61
N GLU A 230 18.41 -20.20 26.70
CA GLU A 230 16.97 -20.02 26.65
C GLU A 230 16.54 -18.82 27.48
N LEU A 231 15.43 -18.19 27.10
CA LEU A 231 14.74 -17.19 27.91
C LEU A 231 13.36 -17.71 28.27
N LYS A 232 12.84 -17.33 29.43
CA LYS A 232 11.43 -17.55 29.77
C LYS A 232 10.86 -16.37 30.54
N ASP A 233 9.54 -16.29 30.58
CA ASP A 233 8.79 -15.22 31.24
C ASP A 233 9.26 -13.83 30.77
N LEU A 234 9.53 -13.68 29.48
CA LEU A 234 9.97 -12.42 28.89
C LEU A 234 8.83 -11.41 28.99
N SER A 235 9.12 -10.25 29.57
CA SER A 235 8.26 -9.07 29.52
C SER A 235 9.13 -7.86 29.26
N LEU A 236 9.02 -7.32 28.05
CA LEU A 236 9.73 -6.13 27.60
C LEU A 236 8.71 -5.04 27.27
N SER A 237 8.90 -3.83 27.78
CA SER A 237 8.04 -2.69 27.46
C SER A 237 8.85 -1.40 27.39
N GLY A 238 8.30 -0.39 26.74
CA GLY A 238 9.02 0.88 26.62
C GLY A 238 8.34 1.87 25.69
N SER A 239 9.05 2.92 25.35
CA SER A 239 8.65 3.96 24.39
C SER A 239 9.82 4.32 23.49
N LEU A 240 9.50 4.79 22.27
CA LEU A 240 10.48 5.24 21.28
C LEU A 240 10.04 6.60 20.74
N SER A 241 10.98 7.52 20.50
CA SER A 241 10.66 8.83 19.96
C SER A 241 11.84 9.44 19.19
N ASP A 242 11.57 9.86 17.97
CA ASP A 242 12.40 10.70 17.09
C ASP A 242 11.47 11.72 16.39
N PRO A 243 11.97 12.87 15.87
CA PRO A 243 11.21 13.78 15.03
C PRO A 243 10.27 13.18 13.97
N SER A 244 10.58 12.02 13.39
CA SER A 244 9.75 11.40 12.34
C SER A 244 8.85 10.25 12.83
N LEU A 245 9.20 9.65 13.97
CA LEU A 245 8.58 8.43 14.47
C LEU A 245 8.43 8.50 15.98
N ARG A 246 7.20 8.31 16.45
CA ARG A 246 6.88 8.24 17.87
C ARG A 246 6.10 6.97 18.16
N LEU A 247 6.41 6.32 19.28
CA LEU A 247 5.73 5.16 19.81
C LEU A 247 5.57 5.36 21.31
N ASP A 248 4.36 5.77 21.73
CA ASP A 248 4.07 6.09 23.13
C ASP A 248 4.26 4.89 24.06
N SER A 249 3.90 3.69 23.59
CA SER A 249 4.24 2.46 24.31
C SER A 249 4.32 1.24 23.41
N PHE A 250 5.21 0.32 23.77
CA PHE A 250 5.24 -1.06 23.29
C PHE A 250 5.30 -2.04 24.45
N SER A 251 4.79 -3.25 24.23
CA SER A 251 4.91 -4.40 25.12
C SER A 251 5.09 -5.66 24.29
N ILE A 252 6.10 -6.44 24.62
CA ILE A 252 6.38 -7.76 24.05
C ILE A 252 6.47 -8.73 25.21
N LYS A 253 5.66 -9.78 25.17
CA LYS A 253 5.69 -10.86 26.16
C LYS A 253 5.97 -12.19 25.49
N GLY A 254 6.76 -13.04 26.13
CA GLY A 254 7.07 -14.39 25.65
C GLY A 254 7.15 -15.39 26.79
N ASP A 255 6.62 -16.59 26.59
CA ASP A 255 6.61 -17.65 27.60
C ASP A 255 7.98 -18.33 27.74
N ARG A 256 8.51 -18.94 26.67
CA ARG A 256 9.83 -19.56 26.62
C ARG A 256 10.41 -19.47 25.21
N LEU A 257 11.50 -18.73 25.07
CA LEU A 257 12.27 -18.58 23.82
C LEU A 257 13.44 -19.54 23.84
N ALA A 258 13.43 -20.50 22.91
CA ALA A 258 14.52 -21.44 22.69
C ALA A 258 14.62 -21.78 21.20
N LEU A 259 15.83 -21.83 20.65
CA LEU A 259 16.02 -22.19 19.24
C LEU A 259 15.55 -23.63 18.99
N GLY A 260 14.81 -23.81 17.91
CA GLY A 260 14.20 -25.08 17.50
C GLY A 260 12.86 -25.38 18.16
N GLU A 261 12.39 -24.57 19.11
CA GLU A 261 11.13 -24.75 19.85
C GLU A 261 10.10 -23.67 19.49
N TRP A 262 8.83 -23.98 19.71
CA TRP A 262 7.74 -23.00 19.56
C TRP A 262 7.59 -22.15 20.82
N SER A 263 7.38 -20.85 20.63
CA SER A 263 7.21 -19.86 21.69
C SER A 263 5.95 -19.05 21.47
N ASN A 264 5.14 -18.87 22.51
CA ASN A 264 3.99 -17.98 22.46
C ASN A 264 4.45 -16.54 22.70
N LEU A 265 4.06 -15.63 21.81
CA LEU A 265 4.39 -14.21 21.85
C LEU A 265 3.12 -13.37 21.85
N THR A 266 3.10 -12.34 22.68
CA THR A 266 2.07 -11.29 22.67
C THR A 266 2.72 -9.95 22.41
N LEU A 267 2.14 -9.18 21.50
CA LEU A 267 2.63 -7.88 21.08
C LEU A 267 1.52 -6.84 21.31
N ALA A 268 1.89 -5.68 21.83
CA ALA A 268 1.03 -4.51 21.89
C ALA A 268 1.86 -3.26 21.61
N LEU A 269 1.35 -2.41 20.72
CA LEU A 269 1.91 -1.13 20.31
C LEU A 269 0.79 -0.10 20.39
N LYS A 270 1.02 1.04 21.04
CA LYS A 270 0.04 2.12 21.15
C LYS A 270 0.70 3.47 20.89
N GLY A 271 -0.06 4.35 20.24
CA GLY A 271 0.41 5.71 19.93
C GLY A 271 1.58 5.70 18.96
N ALA A 272 1.63 4.72 18.06
CA ALA A 272 2.54 4.77 16.93
C ALA A 272 2.12 5.96 16.07
N LYS A 273 3.05 6.87 15.76
CA LYS A 273 2.85 8.01 14.88
C LYS A 273 4.06 8.11 13.96
N VAL A 274 3.80 8.19 12.67
CA VAL A 274 4.81 8.41 11.63
C VAL A 274 4.43 9.70 10.91
N GLU A 275 5.28 10.70 10.99
CA GLU A 275 5.12 11.97 10.28
C GLU A 275 5.97 11.95 9.01
N GLY A 276 5.30 11.86 7.85
CA GLY A 276 5.91 12.13 6.55
C GLY A 276 5.68 13.57 6.12
N GLN A 277 6.47 14.07 5.15
CA GLN A 277 6.37 15.45 4.62
C GLN A 277 4.98 15.82 4.05
N GLN A 278 4.15 14.84 3.70
CA GLN A 278 2.85 15.05 3.06
C GLN A 278 1.67 14.36 3.77
N ALA A 279 1.93 13.43 4.68
CA ALA A 279 0.88 12.70 5.38
C ALA A 279 1.37 12.15 6.72
N SER A 280 0.49 12.16 7.71
CA SER A 280 0.70 11.50 9.00
C SER A 280 -0.09 10.19 9.06
N LEU A 281 0.47 9.21 9.75
CA LEU A 281 -0.18 7.95 10.07
C LEU A 281 -0.01 7.69 11.55
N ALA A 282 -1.11 7.43 12.25
CA ALA A 282 -1.12 7.04 13.64
C ALA A 282 -1.85 5.71 13.83
N GLY A 283 -1.57 5.01 14.94
CA GLY A 283 -2.31 3.81 15.25
C GLY A 283 -1.83 3.00 16.44
N SER A 284 -2.50 1.86 16.61
CA SER A 284 -2.13 0.80 17.53
C SER A 284 -2.08 -0.54 16.80
N LEU A 285 -1.32 -1.47 17.37
CA LEU A 285 -1.27 -2.87 16.95
C LEU A 285 -1.33 -3.73 18.22
N GLU A 286 -2.15 -4.75 18.23
CA GLU A 286 -2.15 -5.77 19.27
C GLU A 286 -2.25 -7.14 18.62
N GLY A 287 -1.68 -8.15 19.27
CA GLY A 287 -1.79 -9.48 18.73
C GLY A 287 -1.04 -10.56 19.49
N THR A 288 -1.33 -11.78 19.08
CA THR A 288 -0.70 -12.99 19.58
C THR A 288 -0.18 -13.79 18.41
N LEU A 289 0.94 -14.47 18.60
CA LEU A 289 1.48 -15.40 17.62
C LEU A 289 2.30 -16.47 18.33
N LYS A 290 2.48 -17.61 17.67
CA LYS A 290 3.53 -18.55 18.01
C LYS A 290 4.67 -18.38 17.03
N GLY A 291 5.90 -18.31 17.53
CA GLY A 291 7.10 -18.18 16.72
C GLY A 291 8.06 -19.33 17.00
N ARG A 292 8.75 -19.78 15.97
CA ARG A 292 9.85 -20.74 16.07
C ARG A 292 10.97 -20.28 15.14
N LEU A 293 12.19 -20.30 15.64
CA LEU A 293 13.39 -20.09 14.85
C LEU A 293 14.24 -21.34 14.97
N ASP A 294 14.64 -21.93 13.85
CA ASP A 294 15.46 -23.14 13.86
C ASP A 294 16.85 -22.88 14.45
N LYS A 295 17.56 -23.96 14.79
CA LYS A 295 18.89 -23.86 15.45
C LYS A 295 19.96 -23.24 14.55
N GLU A 296 19.78 -23.29 13.23
CA GLU A 296 20.71 -22.71 12.27
C GLU A 296 20.39 -21.25 11.92
N MET A 297 19.29 -20.69 12.46
CA MET A 297 18.82 -19.32 12.15
C MET A 297 18.53 -19.11 10.66
N LYS A 298 18.09 -20.16 9.96
CA LYS A 298 17.75 -20.15 8.54
C LYS A 298 16.25 -20.18 8.30
N LEU A 299 15.48 -20.70 9.24
CA LEU A 299 14.05 -20.90 9.10
C LEU A 299 13.30 -20.31 10.30
N ALA A 300 12.52 -19.26 10.03
CA ALA A 300 11.57 -18.72 10.99
C ALA A 300 10.14 -19.14 10.60
N GLU A 301 9.39 -19.69 11.54
CA GLU A 301 8.00 -20.11 11.36
C GLU A 301 7.11 -19.36 12.34
N LEU A 302 5.99 -18.84 11.86
CA LEU A 302 4.93 -18.23 12.65
C LEU A 302 3.65 -19.03 12.47
N SER A 303 2.99 -19.37 13.56
CA SER A 303 1.68 -20.03 13.57
C SER A 303 0.72 -19.30 14.50
N ASP A 304 -0.57 -19.55 14.32
CA ASP A 304 -1.62 -18.93 15.14
C ASP A 304 -1.49 -17.40 15.22
N VAL A 305 -1.03 -16.77 14.12
CA VAL A 305 -0.90 -15.32 14.06
C VAL A 305 -2.30 -14.74 14.12
N LEU A 306 -2.51 -13.82 15.06
CA LEU A 306 -3.70 -12.99 15.16
C LEU A 306 -3.27 -11.58 15.53
N LEU A 307 -3.27 -10.68 14.55
CA LEU A 307 -2.95 -9.27 14.71
C LEU A 307 -4.18 -8.43 14.44
N THR A 308 -4.41 -7.42 15.27
CA THR A 308 -5.41 -6.38 15.08
C THR A 308 -4.71 -5.04 15.12
N ALA A 309 -4.94 -4.20 14.11
CA ALA A 309 -4.44 -2.84 14.08
C ALA A 309 -5.60 -1.86 13.96
N ALA A 310 -5.49 -0.72 14.63
CA ALA A 310 -6.34 0.44 14.40
C ALA A 310 -5.46 1.56 13.88
N LEU A 311 -5.70 1.98 12.65
CA LEU A 311 -4.92 3.02 11.99
C LEU A 311 -5.80 4.25 11.78
N GLU A 312 -5.20 5.43 11.85
CA GLU A 312 -5.83 6.71 11.59
C GLU A 312 -4.84 7.67 10.91
N GLY A 313 -5.34 8.54 10.04
CA GLY A 313 -4.51 9.56 9.39
C GLY A 313 -4.82 9.80 7.92
N ASP A 314 -4.27 10.88 7.38
CA ASP A 314 -4.57 11.38 6.03
C ASP A 314 -3.92 10.54 4.92
N ALA A 315 -2.95 9.69 5.29
CA ALA A 315 -2.31 8.73 4.38
C ALA A 315 -3.24 7.58 3.96
N LEU A 316 -4.32 7.35 4.72
CA LEU A 316 -5.20 6.21 4.53
C LEU A 316 -6.32 6.55 3.53
N PRO A 317 -6.86 5.55 2.80
CA PRO A 317 -8.07 5.73 1.97
C PRO A 317 -9.27 6.28 2.76
N ARG A 318 -9.30 6.04 4.08
CA ARG A 318 -10.32 6.49 5.03
C ARG A 318 -9.67 7.09 6.27
N PRO A 319 -10.30 8.04 6.97
CA PRO A 319 -9.72 8.68 8.16
C PRO A 319 -9.30 7.70 9.25
N GLN A 320 -10.02 6.58 9.38
CA GLN A 320 -9.73 5.50 10.30
C GLN A 320 -9.96 4.15 9.62
N MET A 321 -9.13 3.16 9.94
CA MET A 321 -9.23 1.79 9.43
C MET A 321 -8.94 0.78 10.52
N LYS A 322 -9.80 -0.24 10.62
CA LYS A 322 -9.54 -1.41 11.48
C LYS A 322 -9.05 -2.56 10.62
N LEU A 323 -7.83 -3.01 10.90
CA LEU A 323 -7.21 -4.12 10.21
C LEU A 323 -7.17 -5.34 11.11
N LYS A 324 -7.41 -6.52 10.55
CA LYS A 324 -7.07 -7.80 11.20
C LYS A 324 -6.32 -8.67 10.24
N LEU A 325 -5.34 -9.38 10.76
CA LEU A 325 -4.52 -10.33 10.04
C LEU A 325 -4.45 -11.62 10.84
N ALA A 326 -4.75 -12.74 10.19
CA ALA A 326 -4.52 -14.06 10.75
C ALA A 326 -3.91 -15.00 9.73
N GLY A 327 -3.18 -16.01 10.19
CA GLY A 327 -2.61 -17.03 9.32
C GLY A 327 -1.30 -17.63 9.84
N PHE A 328 -0.54 -18.16 8.89
CA PHE A 328 0.76 -18.79 9.12
C PHE A 328 1.79 -18.11 8.22
N ALA A 329 3.02 -17.99 8.71
CA ALA A 329 4.13 -17.47 7.93
C ALA A 329 5.34 -18.39 8.06
N ARG A 330 6.10 -18.54 6.98
CA ARG A 330 7.35 -19.28 6.95
C ARG A 330 8.37 -18.45 6.20
N ALA A 331 9.46 -18.07 6.86
CA ALA A 331 10.54 -17.30 6.27
C ALA A 331 11.81 -18.17 6.20
N GLU A 332 12.22 -18.49 4.98
CA GLU A 332 13.52 -19.09 4.67
C GLU A 332 14.52 -17.95 4.47
N LEU A 333 15.24 -17.62 5.54
CA LEU A 333 16.10 -16.44 5.66
C LEU A 333 17.30 -16.49 4.71
N ASP A 334 17.86 -17.68 4.50
CA ASP A 334 18.95 -17.94 3.56
C ASP A 334 18.51 -17.77 2.08
N LYS A 335 17.26 -18.12 1.80
CA LYS A 335 16.63 -17.94 0.48
C LYS A 335 15.93 -16.60 0.32
N GLN A 336 15.81 -15.81 1.39
CA GLN A 336 15.04 -14.57 1.42
C GLN A 336 13.58 -14.74 0.95
N LEU A 337 12.98 -15.90 1.23
CA LEU A 337 11.64 -16.26 0.80
C LEU A 337 10.68 -16.28 2.00
N ILE A 338 9.57 -15.56 1.90
CA ILE A 338 8.50 -15.57 2.90
C ILE A 338 7.26 -16.18 2.26
N THR A 339 6.76 -17.28 2.81
CA THR A 339 5.48 -17.90 2.42
C THR A 339 4.42 -17.60 3.48
N LEU A 340 3.24 -17.20 3.03
CA LEU A 340 2.07 -16.94 3.85
C LEU A 340 1.00 -17.96 3.49
N SER A 341 0.46 -18.65 4.50
CA SER A 341 -0.55 -19.70 4.28
C SER A 341 -1.77 -19.50 5.15
N LYS A 342 -2.95 -19.87 4.64
CA LYS A 342 -4.25 -19.68 5.29
C LYS A 342 -4.42 -18.25 5.81
N LEU A 343 -3.97 -17.30 5.00
CA LEU A 343 -4.04 -15.88 5.28
C LEU A 343 -5.51 -15.48 5.34
N VAL A 344 -5.88 -14.74 6.38
CA VAL A 344 -7.18 -14.07 6.51
C VAL A 344 -6.90 -12.61 6.83
N MET A 345 -7.35 -11.72 5.96
CA MET A 345 -7.14 -10.28 6.06
C MET A 345 -8.50 -9.61 6.11
N SER A 346 -8.72 -8.74 7.08
CA SER A 346 -9.88 -7.86 7.07
C SER A 346 -9.48 -6.40 7.15
N ALA A 347 -10.11 -5.56 6.34
CA ALA A 347 -10.06 -4.11 6.44
C ALA A 347 -11.51 -3.59 6.54
N ASP A 348 -11.91 -3.19 7.74
CA ASP A 348 -13.31 -2.87 8.08
C ASP A 348 -14.27 -4.02 7.74
N GLU A 349 -15.13 -3.84 6.72
CA GLU A 349 -16.09 -4.84 6.22
C GLU A 349 -15.49 -5.75 5.13
N ALA A 350 -14.37 -5.36 4.52
CA ALA A 350 -13.73 -6.16 3.49
C ALA A 350 -12.99 -7.33 4.13
N LEU A 351 -13.25 -8.55 3.65
CA LEU A 351 -12.62 -9.78 4.13
C LEU A 351 -12.05 -10.53 2.93
N LEU A 352 -10.75 -10.82 2.99
CA LEU A 352 -10.03 -11.61 2.02
C LEU A 352 -9.34 -12.79 2.70
N ASN A 353 -9.25 -13.91 2.01
CA ASN A 353 -8.54 -15.09 2.47
C ASN A 353 -7.78 -15.76 1.33
N GLY A 354 -6.68 -16.43 1.65
CA GLY A 354 -5.87 -17.13 0.64
C GLY A 354 -4.45 -17.38 1.07
N ASP A 355 -3.55 -17.38 0.10
CA ASP A 355 -2.13 -17.69 0.30
C ASP A 355 -1.27 -16.73 -0.52
N GLY A 356 0.00 -16.61 -0.16
CA GLY A 356 0.93 -15.77 -0.89
C GLY A 356 2.39 -16.08 -0.61
N SER A 357 3.28 -15.52 -1.41
CA SER A 357 4.71 -15.57 -1.18
C SER A 357 5.38 -14.26 -1.56
N VAL A 358 6.47 -13.95 -0.88
CA VAL A 358 7.30 -12.79 -1.13
C VAL A 358 8.74 -13.25 -1.20
N GLN A 359 9.34 -13.13 -2.38
CA GLN A 359 10.76 -13.30 -2.57
C GLN A 359 11.41 -11.92 -2.45
N LEU A 360 12.21 -11.72 -1.42
CA LEU A 360 12.93 -10.47 -1.22
C LEU A 360 14.12 -10.39 -2.19
N GLY A 361 14.54 -9.18 -2.50
CA GLY A 361 15.61 -8.85 -3.44
C GLY A 361 15.63 -7.36 -3.74
N ALA A 362 16.48 -6.92 -4.66
CA ALA A 362 16.52 -5.51 -5.09
C ALA A 362 15.18 -5.04 -5.68
N VAL A 363 14.47 -5.94 -6.36
CA VAL A 363 13.06 -5.79 -6.72
C VAL A 363 12.33 -6.99 -6.11
N PRO A 364 11.45 -6.80 -5.12
CA PRO A 364 10.72 -7.88 -4.50
C PRO A 364 9.73 -8.50 -5.50
N SER A 365 9.60 -9.83 -5.49
CA SER A 365 8.62 -10.57 -6.28
C SER A 365 7.53 -11.11 -5.36
N ILE A 366 6.28 -10.76 -5.65
CA ILE A 366 5.12 -11.09 -4.83
C ILE A 366 4.20 -12.03 -5.62
N SER A 367 3.79 -13.14 -5.03
CA SER A 367 2.72 -13.98 -5.59
C SER A 367 1.54 -14.08 -4.62
N PHE A 368 0.30 -14.07 -5.11
CA PHE A 368 -0.86 -14.30 -4.26
C PHE A 368 -2.04 -14.96 -4.99
N ASP A 369 -2.81 -15.75 -4.26
CA ASP A 369 -4.14 -16.21 -4.67
C ASP A 369 -5.11 -15.88 -3.53
N LEU A 370 -5.94 -14.87 -3.75
CA LEU A 370 -6.86 -14.32 -2.75
C LEU A 370 -8.30 -14.47 -3.21
N LYS A 371 -9.17 -14.73 -2.24
CA LYS A 371 -10.61 -14.86 -2.41
C LYS A 371 -11.32 -13.94 -1.43
N GLY A 372 -12.51 -13.46 -1.79
CA GLY A 372 -13.36 -12.67 -0.90
C GLY A 372 -14.81 -12.70 -1.35
N GLU A 373 -15.74 -12.42 -0.43
CA GLU A 373 -17.17 -12.42 -0.75
C GLU A 373 -17.60 -11.10 -1.37
N LYS A 374 -17.23 -9.98 -0.75
CA LYS A 374 -17.69 -8.65 -1.14
C LYS A 374 -16.59 -7.61 -0.95
N LEU A 375 -16.38 -6.80 -1.98
CA LEU A 375 -15.51 -5.62 -1.94
C LEU A 375 -16.24 -4.42 -2.53
N ASP A 376 -16.43 -3.38 -1.73
CA ASP A 376 -17.05 -2.12 -2.16
C ASP A 376 -15.97 -1.04 -2.27
N LEU A 377 -15.40 -0.88 -3.47
CA LEU A 377 -14.32 0.09 -3.71
C LEU A 377 -14.83 1.52 -3.71
N ASP A 378 -16.11 1.75 -3.99
CA ASP A 378 -16.70 3.10 -3.95
C ASP A 378 -16.72 3.61 -2.51
N LYS A 379 -17.18 2.79 -1.57
CA LYS A 379 -17.09 3.13 -0.15
C LYS A 379 -15.65 3.20 0.34
N TRP A 380 -14.74 2.41 -0.22
CA TRP A 380 -13.36 2.33 0.25
C TRP A 380 -12.50 3.50 -0.23
N LEU A 381 -12.72 3.97 -1.47
CA LEU A 381 -11.98 5.06 -2.11
C LEU A 381 -12.70 6.40 -2.07
N ALA A 382 -13.91 6.47 -1.49
CA ALA A 382 -14.57 7.74 -1.21
C ALA A 382 -13.72 8.55 -0.22
N LYS A 383 -12.74 9.29 -0.76
CA LYS A 383 -12.03 10.33 -0.04
C LYS A 383 -13.10 11.20 0.60
N SER A 384 -13.10 11.28 1.93
CA SER A 384 -13.88 12.29 2.63
C SER A 384 -13.48 13.61 2.00
N ALA A 385 -14.39 14.22 1.23
CA ALA A 385 -14.13 15.52 0.64
C ALA A 385 -13.65 16.42 1.78
N PRO A 386 -12.54 17.17 1.61
CA PRO A 386 -12.16 18.14 2.62
C PRO A 386 -13.38 19.02 2.82
N THR A 387 -13.91 19.02 4.04
CA THR A 387 -14.93 19.95 4.47
C THR A 387 -14.27 21.31 4.40
N THR A 388 -14.29 21.95 3.23
CA THR A 388 -14.07 23.38 3.13
C THR A 388 -15.11 23.98 4.04
N THR A 389 -14.65 24.37 5.22
CA THR A 389 -15.34 25.21 6.16
C THR A 389 -15.50 26.55 5.45
N ALA A 390 -16.50 26.61 4.57
CA ALA A 390 -17.10 27.87 4.21
C ALA A 390 -17.72 28.38 5.51
N GLN A 391 -16.94 29.20 6.22
CA GLN A 391 -17.44 30.08 7.26
C GLN A 391 -18.57 30.90 6.62
N ALA A 392 -19.80 30.45 6.80
CA ALA A 392 -20.98 31.27 6.66
C ALA A 392 -20.90 32.31 7.77
N LYS A 393 -20.34 33.48 7.45
CA LYS A 393 -20.66 34.70 8.18
C LYS A 393 -22.15 34.95 7.98
N GLU A 394 -22.92 34.70 9.02
CA GLU A 394 -24.22 35.31 9.22
C GLU A 394 -24.03 36.83 9.23
N ASP A 395 -24.65 37.52 8.29
CA ASP A 395 -25.09 38.89 8.50
C ASP A 395 -26.48 39.11 7.87
N LYS A 396 -27.22 39.98 8.55
CA LYS A 396 -28.68 40.16 8.62
C LYS A 396 -29.49 40.32 7.32
N PRO A 397 -30.83 40.13 7.39
CA PRO A 397 -31.75 40.29 6.26
C PRO A 397 -32.11 41.76 6.02
N ALA A 398 -32.18 42.16 4.74
CA ALA A 398 -32.82 43.39 4.30
C ALA A 398 -33.85 43.10 3.20
N VAL A 399 -35.04 43.63 3.44
CA VAL A 399 -36.24 43.56 2.60
C VAL A 399 -36.13 44.55 1.44
N GLY A 400 -36.59 44.18 0.25
CA GLY A 400 -36.77 45.11 -0.87
C GLY A 400 -37.30 44.44 -2.14
N ALA A 401 -38.57 44.69 -2.45
CA ALA A 401 -39.31 44.14 -3.58
C ALA A 401 -38.87 44.71 -4.94
N SER A 402 -39.01 43.93 -6.03
CA SER A 402 -39.91 44.20 -7.16
C SER A 402 -39.60 43.37 -8.41
N ASN A 403 -40.68 43.09 -9.15
CA ASN A 403 -40.81 42.32 -10.39
C ASN A 403 -39.80 42.64 -11.50
N THR A 404 -39.44 41.60 -12.28
CA THR A 404 -39.75 41.57 -13.72
C THR A 404 -39.60 40.17 -14.28
N ALA A 405 -40.70 39.63 -14.78
CA ALA A 405 -40.73 38.47 -15.65
C ALA A 405 -40.17 38.87 -17.03
N ALA A 406 -39.17 38.12 -17.50
CA ALA A 406 -38.81 38.08 -18.90
C ALA A 406 -38.40 36.65 -19.27
N SER A 407 -39.21 36.07 -20.15
CA SER A 407 -38.93 34.85 -20.90
C SER A 407 -37.56 34.94 -21.57
N GLY A 408 -36.72 33.94 -21.33
CA GLY A 408 -35.38 33.83 -21.90
C GLY A 408 -34.95 32.37 -21.92
N ASN A 409 -35.03 31.79 -23.11
CA ASN A 409 -34.67 30.43 -23.48
C ASN A 409 -33.29 30.05 -22.91
N LYS A 410 -33.26 29.22 -21.85
CA LYS A 410 -32.01 28.74 -21.24
C LYS A 410 -31.55 27.52 -22.03
N ALA A 411 -30.85 27.77 -23.13
CA ALA A 411 -30.00 26.77 -23.77
C ALA A 411 -29.06 26.20 -22.71
N ALA A 412 -29.18 24.89 -22.47
CA ALA A 412 -28.29 24.15 -21.58
C ALA A 412 -26.89 24.13 -22.20
N THR A 413 -26.07 25.12 -21.90
CA THR A 413 -24.63 25.04 -22.07
C THR A 413 -24.11 24.08 -21.01
N GLY A 414 -24.02 22.80 -21.36
CA GLY A 414 -23.25 21.82 -20.61
C GLY A 414 -21.82 22.34 -20.49
N LYS A 415 -21.39 22.64 -19.26
CA LYS A 415 -19.99 22.96 -18.98
C LYS A 415 -19.17 21.73 -19.31
N SER A 416 -18.50 21.73 -20.46
CA SER A 416 -17.49 20.73 -20.79
C SER A 416 -16.31 20.97 -19.84
N GLU A 417 -16.18 20.16 -18.79
CA GLU A 417 -14.96 20.09 -18.00
C GLU A 417 -13.80 19.74 -18.94
N ALA A 418 -12.75 20.56 -18.93
CA ALA A 418 -11.57 20.32 -19.75
C ALA A 418 -10.96 18.96 -19.38
N LEU A 419 -10.76 18.10 -20.38
CA LEU A 419 -10.15 16.79 -20.19
C LEU A 419 -8.73 16.94 -19.63
N SER A 420 -8.42 16.24 -18.55
CA SER A 420 -7.07 16.24 -17.98
C SER A 420 -6.04 15.71 -19.00
N ALA A 421 -4.96 16.47 -19.17
CA ALA A 421 -3.77 16.07 -19.93
C ALA A 421 -2.64 15.54 -19.02
N VAL A 422 -2.86 15.50 -17.70
CA VAL A 422 -1.85 15.04 -16.73
C VAL A 422 -1.78 13.52 -16.77
N GLU A 423 -0.59 13.00 -17.05
CA GLU A 423 -0.31 11.56 -17.02
C GLU A 423 -0.23 11.05 -15.56
N PRO A 424 -0.77 9.86 -15.26
CA PRO A 424 -0.65 9.27 -13.94
C PRO A 424 0.79 8.83 -13.65
N ASP A 425 1.24 8.97 -12.41
CA ASP A 425 2.53 8.45 -11.97
C ASP A 425 2.48 6.92 -11.83
N LEU A 426 3.29 6.24 -12.64
CA LEU A 426 3.41 4.78 -12.66
C LEU A 426 4.77 4.30 -12.13
N GLY A 427 5.54 5.17 -11.45
CA GLY A 427 6.87 4.85 -10.91
C GLY A 427 6.85 3.61 -10.02
N ALA A 428 5.78 3.42 -9.25
CA ALA A 428 5.57 2.27 -8.38
C ALA A 428 5.57 0.91 -9.12
N LEU A 429 5.15 0.87 -10.38
CA LEU A 429 5.10 -0.38 -11.17
C LEU A 429 6.50 -0.94 -11.50
N LYS A 430 7.56 -0.16 -11.32
CA LYS A 430 8.95 -0.61 -11.52
C LYS A 430 9.60 -1.11 -10.23
N GLY A 431 9.01 -0.81 -9.07
CA GLY A 431 9.55 -1.14 -7.76
C GLY A 431 9.18 -2.53 -7.25
N VAL A 432 8.35 -3.29 -7.97
CA VAL A 432 7.84 -4.60 -7.55
C VAL A 432 7.48 -5.47 -8.74
N ASP A 433 7.75 -6.77 -8.63
CA ASP A 433 7.22 -7.81 -9.53
C ASP A 433 6.05 -8.52 -8.83
N LEU A 434 5.01 -8.87 -9.58
CA LEU A 434 3.76 -9.41 -9.02
C LEU A 434 3.18 -10.51 -9.92
N ASP A 435 2.68 -11.60 -9.35
CA ASP A 435 1.80 -12.57 -10.02
C ASP A 435 0.62 -12.90 -9.10
N GLY A 436 -0.57 -12.45 -9.48
CA GLY A 436 -1.70 -12.40 -8.56
C GLY A 436 -3.00 -12.90 -9.18
N ARG A 437 -3.77 -13.65 -8.40
CA ARG A 437 -5.19 -13.93 -8.64
C ARG A 437 -6.04 -13.38 -7.51
N LEU A 438 -7.13 -12.71 -7.86
CA LEU A 438 -8.14 -12.23 -6.94
C LEU A 438 -9.52 -12.69 -7.42
N GLN A 439 -10.23 -13.43 -6.57
CA GLN A 439 -11.60 -13.87 -6.82
C GLN A 439 -12.56 -13.19 -5.84
N LEU A 440 -13.63 -12.58 -6.35
CA LEU A 440 -14.64 -11.92 -5.51
C LEU A 440 -16.04 -12.40 -5.87
N GLY A 441 -16.87 -12.68 -4.86
CA GLY A 441 -18.30 -12.91 -5.08
C GLY A 441 -19.01 -11.69 -5.67
N SER A 442 -18.70 -10.50 -5.14
CA SER A 442 -19.21 -9.21 -5.60
C SER A 442 -18.17 -8.10 -5.47
N LEU A 443 -18.11 -7.22 -6.47
CA LEU A 443 -17.29 -6.02 -6.51
C LEU A 443 -18.16 -4.83 -6.91
N ARG A 444 -18.15 -3.75 -6.12
CA ARG A 444 -18.74 -2.47 -6.50
C ARG A 444 -17.65 -1.47 -6.86
N LEU A 445 -17.72 -0.89 -8.05
CA LEU A 445 -16.75 0.08 -8.56
C LEU A 445 -17.42 1.09 -9.51
N LYS A 446 -17.30 2.38 -9.20
CA LYS A 446 -17.88 3.52 -9.92
C LYS A 446 -19.39 3.34 -10.20
N GLY A 447 -20.13 2.84 -9.21
CA GLY A 447 -21.55 2.53 -9.32
C GLY A 447 -21.88 1.23 -10.07
N LEU A 448 -20.88 0.54 -10.65
CA LEU A 448 -21.10 -0.76 -11.28
C LEU A 448 -21.09 -1.87 -10.23
N ASP A 449 -22.13 -2.68 -10.27
CA ASP A 449 -22.21 -3.94 -9.53
C ASP A 449 -21.73 -5.09 -10.40
N LEU A 450 -20.56 -5.63 -10.05
CA LEU A 450 -19.94 -6.78 -10.69
C LEU A 450 -20.11 -8.00 -9.78
N GLY A 451 -20.47 -9.14 -10.36
CA GLY A 451 -20.54 -10.43 -9.67
C GLY A 451 -19.51 -11.42 -10.21
N ALA A 452 -19.21 -12.46 -9.43
CA ALA A 452 -18.33 -13.57 -9.82
C ALA A 452 -17.04 -13.09 -10.50
N VAL A 453 -16.34 -12.16 -9.84
CA VAL A 453 -15.13 -11.53 -10.38
C VAL A 453 -13.96 -12.48 -10.26
N ASP A 454 -13.21 -12.66 -11.35
CA ASP A 454 -11.91 -13.34 -11.38
C ASP A 454 -10.91 -12.42 -12.08
N LEU A 455 -9.91 -11.97 -11.35
CA LEU A 455 -8.86 -11.08 -11.82
C LEU A 455 -7.51 -11.81 -11.72
N GLN A 456 -6.80 -11.91 -12.83
CA GLN A 456 -5.45 -12.47 -12.90
C GLN A 456 -4.51 -11.47 -13.55
N VAL A 457 -3.48 -11.08 -12.81
CA VAL A 457 -2.53 -10.04 -13.19
C VAL A 457 -1.10 -10.53 -13.02
N ALA A 458 -0.20 -10.04 -13.86
CA ALA A 458 1.24 -10.16 -13.64
C ALA A 458 1.93 -8.83 -13.94
N LEU A 459 2.91 -8.47 -13.13
CA LEU A 459 3.77 -7.31 -13.29
C LEU A 459 5.21 -7.79 -13.29
N ALA A 460 5.94 -7.46 -14.34
CA ALA A 460 7.37 -7.75 -14.41
C ALA A 460 8.11 -6.51 -14.90
N LYS A 461 8.89 -5.88 -14.01
CA LYS A 461 9.78 -4.74 -14.32
C LYS A 461 9.06 -3.62 -15.08
N GLY A 462 7.88 -3.23 -14.62
CA GLY A 462 7.06 -2.19 -15.25
C GLY A 462 6.19 -2.63 -16.45
N LEU A 463 6.18 -3.91 -16.80
CA LEU A 463 5.24 -4.49 -17.76
C LEU A 463 4.08 -5.15 -17.01
N LEU A 464 2.92 -4.48 -16.97
CA LEU A 464 1.70 -5.00 -16.36
C LEU A 464 0.88 -5.75 -17.41
N THR A 465 0.58 -7.01 -17.14
CA THR A 465 -0.24 -7.90 -17.97
C THR A 465 -1.50 -8.28 -17.21
N LEU A 466 -2.66 -7.91 -17.75
CA LEU A 466 -3.94 -8.46 -17.36
C LEU A 466 -4.13 -9.78 -18.11
N LYS A 467 -3.80 -10.90 -17.46
CA LYS A 467 -3.92 -12.25 -18.03
C LYS A 467 -5.40 -12.57 -18.31
N GLN A 468 -6.25 -12.22 -17.35
CA GLN A 468 -7.70 -12.38 -17.42
C GLN A 468 -8.39 -11.45 -16.43
N PHE A 469 -9.50 -10.86 -16.87
CA PHE A 469 -10.55 -10.34 -16.00
C PHE A 469 -11.86 -10.92 -16.50
N SER A 470 -12.66 -11.51 -15.62
CA SER A 470 -14.01 -11.94 -15.94
C SER A 470 -14.97 -11.58 -14.83
N ALA A 471 -16.17 -11.10 -15.16
CA ALA A 471 -17.21 -10.78 -14.20
C ALA A 471 -18.60 -10.87 -14.85
N THR A 472 -19.64 -11.01 -14.02
CA THR A 472 -21.03 -10.78 -14.43
C THR A 472 -21.40 -9.33 -14.18
N VAL A 473 -22.13 -8.72 -15.11
CA VAL A 473 -22.56 -7.32 -14.99
C VAL A 473 -23.88 -7.11 -15.72
N ALA A 474 -24.84 -6.45 -15.07
CA ALA A 474 -26.15 -6.12 -15.64
C ALA A 474 -26.83 -7.29 -16.41
N GLY A 475 -26.73 -8.52 -15.88
CA GLY A 475 -27.34 -9.73 -16.42
C GLY A 475 -26.56 -10.48 -17.51
N GLY A 476 -25.39 -9.97 -17.93
CA GLY A 476 -24.50 -10.64 -18.87
C GLY A 476 -23.09 -10.86 -18.32
N GLN A 477 -22.12 -11.09 -19.20
CA GLN A 477 -20.73 -11.38 -18.84
C GLN A 477 -19.76 -10.42 -19.54
N VAL A 478 -18.69 -10.05 -18.83
CA VAL A 478 -17.55 -9.30 -19.37
C VAL A 478 -16.28 -10.13 -19.19
N ASN A 479 -15.43 -10.15 -20.22
CA ASN A 479 -14.11 -10.76 -20.23
C ASN A 479 -13.11 -9.76 -20.80
N ALA A 480 -11.99 -9.50 -20.12
CA ALA A 480 -10.96 -8.59 -20.61
C ALA A 480 -9.56 -9.15 -20.42
N LYS A 481 -8.66 -8.75 -21.33
CA LYS A 481 -7.22 -9.00 -21.29
C LYS A 481 -6.50 -7.75 -21.76
N GLY A 482 -5.26 -7.57 -21.33
CA GLY A 482 -4.51 -6.39 -21.74
C GLY A 482 -3.07 -6.37 -21.26
N VAL A 483 -2.33 -5.42 -21.80
CA VAL A 483 -0.94 -5.16 -21.44
C VAL A 483 -0.76 -3.65 -21.34
N LEU A 484 -0.04 -3.22 -20.31
CA LEU A 484 0.39 -1.86 -20.08
C LEU A 484 1.91 -1.86 -19.90
N ASP A 485 2.62 -1.13 -20.76
CA ASP A 485 4.07 -1.03 -20.74
C ASP A 485 4.51 0.34 -20.23
N ALA A 486 4.82 0.41 -18.93
CA ALA A 486 5.29 1.61 -18.24
C ALA A 486 6.83 1.78 -18.32
N ARG A 487 7.52 0.94 -19.09
CA ARG A 487 8.97 1.07 -19.32
C ARG A 487 9.29 2.20 -20.28
N GLN A 488 8.35 2.53 -21.17
CA GLN A 488 8.43 3.66 -22.10
C GLN A 488 7.57 4.84 -21.60
N GLN A 489 7.97 6.07 -21.92
CA GLN A 489 7.19 7.28 -21.66
C GLN A 489 6.98 8.03 -22.98
N PRO A 490 5.73 8.34 -23.40
CA PRO A 490 4.47 8.01 -22.72
C PRO A 490 4.18 6.49 -22.73
N THR A 491 3.59 5.99 -21.65
CA THR A 491 3.20 4.59 -21.45
C THR A 491 2.36 4.07 -22.61
N THR A 492 2.57 2.83 -23.03
CA THR A 492 1.77 2.20 -24.11
C THR A 492 0.82 1.16 -23.55
N TYR A 493 -0.34 0.98 -24.18
CA TYR A 493 -1.34 -0.01 -23.75
C TYR A 493 -1.94 -0.78 -24.93
N LYS A 494 -2.37 -2.01 -24.66
CA LYS A 494 -3.21 -2.84 -25.53
C LYS A 494 -4.30 -3.49 -24.68
N VAL A 495 -5.55 -3.42 -25.14
CA VAL A 495 -6.71 -3.94 -24.42
C VAL A 495 -7.61 -4.69 -25.39
N HIS A 496 -8.03 -5.87 -24.99
CA HIS A 496 -9.13 -6.62 -25.60
C HIS A 496 -10.20 -6.83 -24.55
N ASN A 497 -11.41 -6.31 -24.79
CA ASN A 497 -12.57 -6.49 -23.93
C ASN A 497 -13.71 -7.10 -24.75
N GLN A 498 -14.38 -8.09 -24.17
CA GLN A 498 -15.51 -8.81 -24.73
C GLN A 498 -16.66 -8.79 -23.73
N VAL A 499 -17.80 -8.28 -24.16
CA VAL A 499 -19.04 -8.22 -23.38
C VAL A 499 -20.08 -9.03 -24.13
N ALA A 500 -20.83 -9.86 -23.42
CA ALA A 500 -21.87 -10.70 -24.00
C ALA A 500 -23.18 -10.63 -23.20
N GLY A 501 -24.29 -10.39 -23.91
CA GLY A 501 -25.65 -10.46 -23.39
C GLY A 501 -25.97 -9.46 -22.29
N VAL A 502 -25.27 -8.31 -22.22
CA VAL A 502 -25.46 -7.34 -21.13
C VAL A 502 -26.62 -6.38 -21.44
N ASN A 503 -27.40 -6.03 -20.41
CA ASN A 503 -28.41 -5.00 -20.54
C ASN A 503 -27.75 -3.62 -20.62
N ILE A 504 -27.85 -2.96 -21.79
CA ILE A 504 -27.08 -1.74 -22.10
C ILE A 504 -27.62 -0.51 -21.36
N ARG A 505 -28.94 -0.40 -21.20
CA ARG A 505 -29.58 0.76 -20.56
C ARG A 505 -29.07 1.08 -19.15
N PRO A 506 -29.05 0.13 -18.18
CA PRO A 506 -28.52 0.43 -16.84
C PRO A 506 -27.02 0.76 -16.84
N LEU A 507 -26.24 0.19 -17.77
CA LEU A 507 -24.84 0.55 -17.92
C LEU A 507 -24.65 1.98 -18.41
N LEU A 508 -25.40 2.39 -19.45
CA LEU A 508 -25.33 3.76 -19.98
C LEU A 508 -25.80 4.78 -18.96
N GLN A 509 -26.82 4.46 -18.16
CA GLN A 509 -27.28 5.32 -17.06
C GLN A 509 -26.18 5.49 -15.99
N THR A 510 -25.49 4.41 -15.64
CA THR A 510 -24.44 4.44 -14.61
C THR A 510 -23.16 5.13 -15.09
N LEU A 511 -22.71 4.85 -16.31
CA LEU A 511 -21.39 5.28 -16.81
C LEU A 511 -21.41 6.57 -17.64
N ALA A 512 -22.50 6.84 -18.34
CA ALA A 512 -22.61 7.94 -19.31
C ALA A 512 -23.80 8.87 -19.03
N GLN A 513 -24.58 8.61 -17.98
CA GLN A 513 -25.79 9.37 -17.64
C GLN A 513 -26.77 9.51 -18.82
N SER A 514 -26.86 8.45 -19.64
CA SER A 514 -27.67 8.42 -20.84
C SER A 514 -28.64 7.25 -20.81
N ASP A 515 -29.85 7.45 -21.33
CA ASP A 515 -30.88 6.42 -21.49
C ASP A 515 -31.35 6.27 -22.95
N LEU A 516 -30.60 6.83 -23.90
CA LEU A 516 -30.93 6.86 -25.33
C LEU A 516 -31.01 5.49 -25.98
N LEU A 517 -30.33 4.48 -25.44
CA LEU A 517 -30.24 3.15 -26.02
C LEU A 517 -30.59 2.07 -25.01
N GLU A 518 -31.48 1.18 -25.44
CA GLU A 518 -31.95 0.01 -24.70
C GLU A 518 -31.78 -1.25 -25.54
N GLY A 519 -31.57 -2.39 -24.87
CA GLY A 519 -31.42 -3.70 -25.50
C GLY A 519 -30.39 -4.57 -24.78
N LYS A 520 -30.31 -5.84 -25.20
CA LYS A 520 -29.21 -6.74 -24.82
C LYS A 520 -28.10 -6.61 -25.84
N GLY A 521 -26.88 -6.39 -25.38
CA GLY A 521 -25.75 -6.08 -26.25
C GLY A 521 -24.53 -6.96 -26.03
N ASP A 522 -23.90 -7.30 -27.14
CA ASP A 522 -22.54 -7.80 -27.21
C ASP A 522 -21.61 -6.68 -27.71
N LEU A 523 -20.42 -6.60 -27.12
CA LEU A 523 -19.40 -5.60 -27.45
C LEU A 523 -18.03 -6.27 -27.51
N ASP A 524 -17.32 -6.14 -28.63
CA ASP A 524 -15.91 -6.54 -28.75
C ASP A 524 -15.07 -5.30 -29.01
N VAL A 525 -14.12 -5.00 -28.12
CA VAL A 525 -13.25 -3.83 -28.17
C VAL A 525 -11.81 -4.30 -28.22
N GLN A 526 -11.11 -3.97 -29.30
CA GLN A 526 -9.69 -4.26 -29.48
C GLN A 526 -8.96 -2.96 -29.78
N VAL A 527 -8.30 -2.40 -28.78
CA VAL A 527 -7.70 -1.06 -28.86
C VAL A 527 -6.29 -1.04 -28.31
N GLN A 528 -5.50 -0.11 -28.83
CA GLN A 528 -4.14 0.18 -28.36
C GLN A 528 -3.85 1.66 -28.47
N GLY A 529 -2.89 2.15 -27.69
CA GLY A 529 -2.57 3.58 -27.69
C GLY A 529 -1.33 3.93 -26.86
N ARG A 530 -1.13 5.23 -26.69
CA ARG A 530 -0.05 5.84 -25.90
C ARG A 530 -0.62 6.92 -24.98
N GLY A 531 -0.11 6.98 -23.76
CA GLY A 531 -0.61 7.85 -22.69
C GLY A 531 -1.89 7.31 -22.04
N LEU A 532 -2.09 7.65 -20.77
CA LEU A 532 -3.24 7.27 -19.95
C LEU A 532 -4.05 8.48 -19.47
N SER A 533 -3.61 9.71 -19.75
CA SER A 533 -4.42 10.89 -19.48
C SER A 533 -5.74 10.85 -20.26
N ALA A 534 -6.79 11.50 -19.75
CA ALA A 534 -8.12 11.47 -20.38
C ALA A 534 -8.06 12.00 -21.82
N LEU A 535 -7.26 13.04 -22.05
CA LEU A 535 -6.98 13.57 -23.39
C LEU A 535 -6.21 12.56 -24.25
N ALA A 536 -5.13 11.96 -23.76
CA ALA A 536 -4.31 11.02 -24.51
C ALA A 536 -5.08 9.74 -24.89
N LEU A 537 -5.91 9.21 -23.99
CA LEU A 537 -6.77 8.05 -24.25
C LEU A 537 -7.75 8.35 -25.41
N ARG A 538 -8.35 9.53 -25.44
CA ARG A 538 -9.33 9.88 -26.47
C ARG A 538 -8.68 10.19 -27.83
N ASN A 539 -7.49 10.80 -27.84
CA ASN A 539 -6.79 11.15 -29.09
C ASN A 539 -5.91 10.04 -29.65
N GLY A 540 -5.25 9.27 -28.76
CA GLY A 540 -4.19 8.32 -29.10
C GLY A 540 -4.65 6.88 -29.32
N MET A 541 -5.93 6.58 -29.04
CA MET A 541 -6.50 5.25 -29.19
C MET A 541 -6.67 4.88 -30.67
N ARG A 542 -6.25 3.67 -31.03
CA ARG A 542 -6.47 3.08 -32.34
C ARG A 542 -6.95 1.64 -32.20
N GLY A 543 -7.85 1.19 -33.06
CA GLY A 543 -8.36 -0.17 -33.00
C GLY A 543 -9.74 -0.35 -33.61
N LYS A 544 -10.39 -1.45 -33.25
CA LYS A 544 -11.73 -1.82 -33.73
C LYS A 544 -12.68 -2.02 -32.56
N VAL A 545 -13.92 -1.55 -32.72
CA VAL A 545 -15.04 -1.82 -31.81
C VAL A 545 -16.16 -2.44 -32.62
N THR A 546 -16.71 -3.57 -32.19
CA THR A 546 -17.87 -4.22 -32.82
C THR A 546 -19.00 -4.28 -31.82
N LEU A 547 -20.18 -3.84 -32.24
CA LEU A 547 -21.38 -3.74 -31.43
C LEU A 547 -22.50 -4.56 -32.07
N LYS A 548 -23.19 -5.37 -31.27
CA LYS A 548 -24.43 -6.05 -31.66
C LYS A 548 -25.44 -5.91 -30.54
N LEU A 549 -26.63 -5.42 -30.84
CA LEU A 549 -27.75 -5.42 -29.90
C LEU A 549 -28.92 -6.19 -30.49
N SER A 550 -29.67 -6.83 -29.61
CA SER A 550 -30.95 -7.46 -29.91
C SER A 550 -32.05 -6.92 -29.01
N ASP A 551 -33.29 -6.98 -29.50
CA ASP A 551 -34.52 -6.69 -28.75
C ASP A 551 -34.44 -5.37 -27.97
N GLY A 552 -34.20 -4.29 -28.69
CA GLY A 552 -33.84 -2.99 -28.12
C GLY A 552 -34.71 -1.85 -28.62
N ALA A 553 -34.37 -0.66 -28.14
CA ALA A 553 -35.02 0.56 -28.57
C ALA A 553 -34.09 1.78 -28.51
N LEU A 554 -34.33 2.71 -29.43
CA LEU A 554 -33.75 4.04 -29.42
C LEU A 554 -34.75 5.01 -28.82
N HIS A 555 -34.39 5.65 -27.71
CA HIS A 555 -35.19 6.70 -27.06
C HIS A 555 -34.78 8.07 -27.59
N GLY A 556 -35.75 8.99 -27.68
CA GLY A 556 -35.58 10.34 -28.22
C GLY A 556 -35.92 10.50 -29.71
N ILE A 557 -36.06 9.40 -30.46
CA ILE A 557 -36.39 9.40 -31.90
C ILE A 557 -37.51 8.41 -32.18
N ASN A 558 -38.57 8.86 -32.86
CA ASN A 558 -39.60 8.00 -33.45
C ASN A 558 -39.47 8.05 -34.98
N LEU A 559 -38.65 7.16 -35.53
CA LEU A 559 -38.42 7.05 -36.97
C LEU A 559 -39.74 6.84 -37.75
N PRO A 560 -40.67 5.95 -37.32
CA PRO A 560 -41.99 5.84 -37.92
C PRO A 560 -42.76 7.16 -38.01
N GLU A 561 -42.79 7.94 -36.92
CA GLU A 561 -43.44 9.26 -36.87
C GLU A 561 -42.79 10.25 -37.83
N MET A 562 -41.45 10.38 -37.79
CA MET A 562 -40.71 11.27 -38.71
C MET A 562 -40.98 10.93 -40.18
N ILE A 563 -41.08 9.65 -40.51
CA ILE A 563 -41.40 9.17 -41.86
C ILE A 563 -42.83 9.56 -42.27
N ARG A 564 -43.81 9.48 -41.35
CA ARG A 564 -45.20 9.90 -41.60
C ARG A 564 -45.29 11.40 -41.77
N GLU A 565 -44.63 12.18 -40.91
CA GLU A 565 -44.58 13.64 -40.99
C GLU A 565 -43.93 14.12 -42.30
N ALA A 566 -42.81 13.51 -42.68
CA ALA A 566 -42.14 13.80 -43.95
C ALA A 566 -43.08 13.50 -45.13
N ARG A 567 -43.78 12.37 -45.13
CA ARG A 567 -44.75 12.03 -46.18
C ARG A 567 -45.97 12.97 -46.22
N ALA A 568 -46.53 13.32 -45.08
CA ALA A 568 -47.65 14.27 -44.99
C ALA A 568 -47.25 15.62 -45.60
N THR A 569 -46.11 16.16 -45.17
CA THR A 569 -45.51 17.40 -45.71
C THR A 569 -45.29 17.33 -47.22
N LEU A 570 -44.73 16.22 -47.73
CA LEU A 570 -44.46 16.03 -49.17
C LEU A 570 -45.72 15.78 -50.02
N THR A 571 -46.81 15.29 -49.43
CA THR A 571 -48.08 15.02 -50.14
C THR A 571 -49.10 16.14 -49.96
N GLY A 572 -48.72 17.27 -49.36
CA GLY A 572 -49.57 18.44 -49.16
C GLY A 572 -50.70 18.24 -48.14
N LYS A 573 -50.64 17.17 -47.33
CA LYS A 573 -51.58 16.91 -46.23
C LYS A 573 -50.93 17.40 -44.94
N GLY A 574 -51.60 18.27 -44.18
CA GLY A 574 -51.08 18.73 -42.89
C GLY A 574 -50.75 17.53 -41.98
N ALA A 575 -49.57 17.55 -41.37
CA ALA A 575 -49.19 16.51 -40.41
C ALA A 575 -50.05 16.65 -39.15
N GLU A 576 -50.88 15.65 -38.85
CA GLU A 576 -51.48 15.53 -37.52
C GLU A 576 -50.36 15.20 -36.52
N GLN A 577 -50.07 16.13 -35.61
CA GLN A 577 -49.12 15.91 -34.53
C GLN A 577 -49.70 14.90 -33.53
N VAL A 578 -49.42 13.62 -33.74
CA VAL A 578 -49.71 12.60 -32.74
C VAL A 578 -48.63 12.66 -31.68
N LYS A 579 -48.99 12.91 -30.41
CA LYS A 579 -48.08 12.81 -29.26
C LYS A 579 -47.77 11.33 -28.98
N GLU A 580 -47.01 10.68 -29.84
CA GLU A 580 -46.44 9.37 -29.57
C GLU A 580 -45.19 9.50 -28.68
N ALA A 581 -44.84 8.42 -27.99
CA ALA A 581 -43.57 8.36 -27.30
C ALA A 581 -42.44 8.41 -28.35
N ARG A 582 -41.45 9.28 -28.17
CA ARG A 582 -40.29 9.38 -29.08
C ARG A 582 -39.37 8.18 -28.89
N LYS A 583 -39.77 7.03 -29.43
CA LYS A 583 -39.06 5.76 -29.28
C LYS A 583 -39.14 4.97 -30.59
N THR A 584 -38.03 4.36 -31.00
CA THR A 584 -38.00 3.42 -32.13
C THR A 584 -37.53 2.06 -31.65
N ASP A 585 -38.43 1.08 -31.65
CA ASP A 585 -38.10 -0.30 -31.30
C ASP A 585 -37.38 -1.02 -32.47
N PHE A 586 -36.42 -1.88 -32.14
CA PHE A 586 -35.66 -2.67 -33.11
C PHE A 586 -35.42 -4.10 -32.62
N SER A 587 -35.39 -5.06 -33.55
CA SER A 587 -35.00 -6.45 -33.29
C SER A 587 -33.48 -6.63 -33.28
N ALA A 588 -32.75 -5.87 -34.09
CA ALA A 588 -31.29 -5.92 -34.12
C ALA A 588 -30.66 -4.56 -34.50
N LEU A 589 -29.55 -4.22 -33.87
CA LEU A 589 -28.65 -3.10 -34.24
C LEU A 589 -27.22 -3.62 -34.29
N THR A 590 -26.54 -3.49 -35.42
CA THR A 590 -25.14 -3.91 -35.58
C THR A 590 -24.29 -2.78 -36.13
N ALA A 591 -23.06 -2.64 -35.64
CA ALA A 591 -22.10 -1.67 -36.16
C ALA A 591 -20.65 -2.10 -35.87
N SER A 592 -19.72 -1.78 -36.77
CA SER A 592 -18.28 -1.86 -36.55
C SER A 592 -17.65 -0.48 -36.69
N PHE A 593 -16.87 -0.06 -35.69
CA PHE A 593 -16.14 1.19 -35.68
C PHE A 593 -14.63 0.94 -35.80
N GLN A 594 -14.01 1.60 -36.77
CA GLN A 594 -12.55 1.76 -36.88
C GLN A 594 -12.16 3.05 -36.16
N ILE A 595 -11.37 2.94 -35.09
CA ILE A 595 -10.89 4.09 -34.32
C ILE A 595 -9.46 4.41 -34.77
N ALA A 596 -9.24 5.65 -35.20
CA ALA A 596 -7.92 6.19 -35.47
C ALA A 596 -7.89 7.70 -35.29
N ASP A 597 -6.80 8.22 -34.71
CA ASP A 597 -6.51 9.66 -34.62
C ASP A 597 -7.66 10.48 -34.00
N GLY A 598 -8.26 9.95 -32.93
CA GLY A 598 -9.38 10.59 -32.23
C GLY A 598 -10.72 10.53 -32.96
N ILE A 599 -10.83 9.78 -34.06
CA ILE A 599 -12.08 9.63 -34.83
C ILE A 599 -12.46 8.14 -34.91
N ALA A 600 -13.71 7.82 -34.61
CA ALA A 600 -14.29 6.50 -34.83
C ALA A 600 -15.21 6.55 -36.07
N ARG A 601 -14.93 5.72 -37.08
CA ARG A 601 -15.70 5.66 -38.34
C ARG A 601 -16.40 4.32 -38.49
N SER A 602 -17.61 4.32 -39.00
CA SER A 602 -18.36 3.11 -39.35
C SER A 602 -19.04 3.28 -40.71
N ASN A 603 -19.13 2.19 -41.47
CA ASN A 603 -19.79 2.14 -42.78
C ASN A 603 -20.74 0.93 -42.91
N ASP A 604 -21.00 0.26 -41.79
CA ASP A 604 -21.73 -1.00 -41.72
C ASP A 604 -22.81 -0.98 -40.63
N ILE A 605 -23.31 0.21 -40.28
CA ILE A 605 -24.38 0.35 -39.29
C ILE A 605 -25.66 -0.20 -39.90
N GLN A 606 -26.31 -1.13 -39.23
CA GLN A 606 -27.58 -1.72 -39.66
C GLN A 606 -28.55 -1.78 -38.49
N LEU A 607 -29.78 -1.33 -38.70
CA LEU A 607 -30.88 -1.49 -37.74
C LEU A 607 -32.08 -2.15 -38.42
N PHE A 608 -32.60 -3.18 -37.76
CA PHE A 608 -33.73 -3.97 -38.17
C PHE A 608 -34.87 -3.72 -37.19
N ALA A 609 -35.96 -3.10 -37.64
CA ALA A 609 -37.18 -2.88 -36.86
C ALA A 609 -38.37 -3.57 -37.54
N PRO A 610 -39.53 -3.77 -36.86
CA PRO A 610 -40.65 -4.55 -37.40
C PRO A 610 -41.10 -4.16 -38.81
N ALA A 611 -41.14 -2.86 -39.11
CA ALA A 611 -41.54 -2.33 -40.42
C ALA A 611 -40.43 -1.56 -41.15
N LEU A 612 -39.21 -1.50 -40.58
CA LEU A 612 -38.13 -0.66 -41.10
C LEU A 612 -36.82 -1.43 -41.24
N ARG A 613 -36.05 -1.06 -42.25
CA ARG A 613 -34.66 -1.43 -42.43
C ARG A 613 -33.86 -0.15 -42.56
N VAL A 614 -32.79 -0.05 -41.79
CA VAL A 614 -31.94 1.13 -41.74
C VAL A 614 -30.51 0.71 -42.00
N LYS A 615 -29.84 1.41 -42.92
CA LYS A 615 -28.39 1.33 -43.14
C LYS A 615 -27.79 2.68 -42.81
N GLY A 616 -26.64 2.70 -42.15
CA GLY A 616 -25.96 3.95 -41.82
C GLY A 616 -24.46 3.87 -41.97
N ASP A 617 -23.88 5.03 -42.24
CA ASP A 617 -22.45 5.26 -42.27
C ASP A 617 -22.15 6.64 -41.71
N GLY A 618 -20.90 6.85 -41.29
CA GLY A 618 -20.46 8.12 -40.77
C GLY A 618 -19.33 7.99 -39.76
N GLN A 619 -19.19 9.02 -38.93
CA GLN A 619 -18.10 9.14 -37.99
C GLN A 619 -18.47 9.91 -36.73
N THR A 620 -17.68 9.68 -35.70
CA THR A 620 -17.75 10.42 -34.45
C THR A 620 -16.34 10.81 -33.99
N ALA A 621 -16.16 12.04 -33.55
CA ALA A 621 -14.90 12.49 -32.97
C ALA A 621 -14.96 12.28 -31.45
N LEU A 622 -13.93 11.65 -30.86
CA LEU A 622 -13.79 11.43 -29.41
C LEU A 622 -13.49 12.74 -28.66
N VAL A 623 -12.93 13.72 -29.37
CA VAL A 623 -12.74 15.11 -28.94
C VAL A 623 -13.08 15.99 -30.15
N PRO A 624 -14.12 16.84 -30.09
CA PRO A 624 -14.92 17.27 -28.95
C PRO A 624 -16.26 16.51 -28.78
N GLU A 625 -16.29 15.17 -28.94
CA GLU A 625 -17.52 14.38 -28.80
C GLU A 625 -18.61 14.73 -29.84
N SER A 626 -18.22 14.93 -31.10
CA SER A 626 -19.14 15.29 -32.20
C SER A 626 -19.65 14.07 -32.97
N LEU A 627 -20.90 14.12 -33.44
CA LEU A 627 -21.54 13.12 -34.29
C LEU A 627 -21.70 13.66 -35.72
N ASP A 628 -21.48 12.79 -36.71
CA ASP A 628 -21.88 13.02 -38.11
C ASP A 628 -22.17 11.67 -38.79
N PHE A 629 -23.44 11.28 -38.79
CA PHE A 629 -23.91 10.03 -39.37
C PHE A 629 -25.07 10.27 -40.33
N LEU A 630 -25.08 9.50 -41.42
CA LEU A 630 -26.18 9.45 -42.38
C LEU A 630 -26.85 8.07 -42.28
N PHE A 631 -28.16 8.07 -42.07
CA PHE A 631 -28.96 6.85 -42.02
C PHE A 631 -29.98 6.83 -43.15
N LEU A 632 -29.91 5.81 -43.99
CA LEU A 632 -30.84 5.51 -45.05
C LEU A 632 -31.91 4.55 -44.53
N THR A 633 -33.14 5.03 -44.42
CA THR A 633 -34.27 4.25 -43.88
C THR A 633 -35.24 3.84 -44.99
N SER A 634 -35.61 2.56 -45.01
CA SER A 634 -36.53 1.96 -45.99
C SER A 634 -37.61 1.12 -45.30
N ILE A 635 -38.80 1.04 -45.89
CA ILE A 635 -39.95 0.31 -45.33
C ILE A 635 -40.01 -1.09 -45.95
N VAL A 636 -40.35 -2.10 -45.15
CA VAL A 636 -40.56 -3.48 -45.61
C VAL A 636 -42.02 -3.90 -45.48
N GLU A 637 -42.53 -4.72 -46.42
CA GLU A 637 -43.89 -5.28 -46.35
C GLU A 637 -44.07 -6.14 -45.10
N SER A 638 -45.19 -5.92 -44.39
CA SER A 638 -45.62 -6.82 -43.33
C SER A 638 -46.05 -8.17 -43.92
N SER A 639 -45.60 -9.27 -43.33
CA SER A 639 -46.03 -10.61 -43.68
C SER A 639 -47.56 -10.78 -43.54
N LYS A 640 -48.27 -10.83 -44.68
CA LYS A 640 -49.62 -11.37 -44.92
C LYS A 640 -50.69 -11.27 -43.81
N GLY A 641 -51.68 -10.42 -44.05
CA GLY A 641 -53.06 -10.55 -43.57
C GLY A 641 -54.01 -9.94 -44.60
N GLN A 642 -54.98 -10.70 -45.10
CA GLN A 642 -55.85 -10.37 -46.25
C GLN A 642 -56.58 -9.02 -46.09
N GLY A 643 -56.47 -8.14 -47.09
CA GLY A 643 -57.52 -7.14 -47.37
C GLY A 643 -57.13 -5.67 -47.57
N GLY A 644 -55.92 -5.32 -47.99
CA GLY A 644 -55.57 -3.92 -48.32
C GLY A 644 -54.97 -3.77 -49.72
N LYS A 645 -55.55 -2.88 -50.54
CA LYS A 645 -55.07 -2.55 -51.90
C LYS A 645 -53.68 -1.89 -51.88
N ASP A 646 -52.83 -2.39 -52.78
CA ASP A 646 -51.61 -1.84 -53.40
C ASP A 646 -50.64 -1.01 -52.53
N VAL A 647 -49.63 -1.69 -52.01
CA VAL A 647 -48.40 -1.11 -51.39
C VAL A 647 -47.24 -1.09 -52.41
N ASP A 648 -47.54 -0.98 -53.71
CA ASP A 648 -46.51 -1.04 -54.76
C ASP A 648 -45.81 0.31 -55.03
N GLU A 649 -46.39 1.45 -54.66
CA GLU A 649 -45.76 2.78 -54.87
C GLU A 649 -44.76 3.19 -53.77
N LEU A 650 -44.72 2.47 -52.64
CA LEU A 650 -43.95 2.85 -51.45
C LEU A 650 -42.65 2.05 -51.26
N LYS A 651 -42.32 1.15 -52.20
CA LYS A 651 -41.14 0.26 -52.17
C LYS A 651 -39.82 0.98 -52.42
N GLU A 652 -39.86 2.18 -53.00
CA GLU A 652 -38.67 2.85 -53.53
C GLU A 652 -38.22 4.08 -52.74
N ILE A 653 -38.98 4.53 -51.73
CA ILE A 653 -38.65 5.78 -51.02
C ILE A 653 -37.69 5.49 -49.86
N THR A 654 -36.43 5.84 -50.06
CA THR A 654 -35.41 5.82 -49.00
C THR A 654 -35.35 7.19 -48.34
N ILE A 655 -35.51 7.25 -47.01
CA ILE A 655 -35.53 8.48 -46.24
C ILE A 655 -34.18 8.66 -45.53
N PRO A 656 -33.33 9.62 -45.97
CA PRO A 656 -32.05 9.90 -45.36
C PRO A 656 -32.20 10.82 -44.13
N VAL A 657 -31.79 10.31 -42.98
CA VAL A 657 -31.78 11.05 -41.71
C VAL A 657 -30.34 11.29 -41.31
N ARG A 658 -29.97 12.57 -41.14
CA ARG A 658 -28.65 12.95 -40.63
C ARG A 658 -28.71 13.11 -39.11
N ILE A 659 -27.78 12.47 -38.42
CA ILE A 659 -27.59 12.59 -36.97
C ILE A 659 -26.27 13.33 -36.74
N GLY A 660 -26.38 14.55 -36.23
CA GLY A 660 -25.23 15.43 -35.96
C GLY A 660 -25.21 15.94 -34.52
N GLY A 661 -24.31 16.88 -34.21
CA GLY A 661 -24.26 17.55 -32.91
C GLY A 661 -23.30 16.89 -31.92
N HIS A 662 -23.59 16.99 -30.62
CA HIS A 662 -22.74 16.47 -29.54
C HIS A 662 -23.32 15.17 -28.95
N TRP A 663 -22.50 14.28 -28.38
CA TRP A 663 -22.94 12.98 -27.84
C TRP A 663 -24.11 13.09 -26.84
N GLN A 664 -24.07 14.11 -25.99
CA GLN A 664 -25.09 14.37 -24.96
C GLN A 664 -26.33 15.11 -25.50
N ALA A 665 -26.22 15.73 -26.67
CA ALA A 665 -27.29 16.52 -27.29
C ALA A 665 -27.30 16.29 -28.81
N PRO A 666 -27.63 15.06 -29.26
CA PRO A 666 -27.71 14.75 -30.68
C PRO A 666 -28.83 15.55 -31.35
N SER A 667 -28.58 15.96 -32.59
CA SER A 667 -29.53 16.65 -33.46
C SER A 667 -29.93 15.72 -34.60
N TYR A 668 -31.22 15.77 -34.97
CA TYR A 668 -31.81 14.89 -35.97
C TYR A 668 -32.44 15.75 -37.06
N GLN A 669 -32.02 15.55 -38.31
CA GLN A 669 -32.52 16.31 -39.45
C GLN A 669 -32.78 15.39 -40.63
N LEU A 670 -33.87 15.66 -41.36
CA LEU A 670 -34.12 15.05 -42.65
C LEU A 670 -33.20 15.70 -43.68
N ASP A 671 -32.37 14.91 -44.36
CA ASP A 671 -31.54 15.43 -45.44
C ASP A 671 -32.38 15.56 -46.72
N VAL A 672 -33.04 16.71 -46.88
CA VAL A 672 -33.94 16.97 -48.01
C VAL A 672 -33.22 16.85 -49.35
N LYS A 673 -31.93 17.22 -49.39
CA LYS A 673 -31.11 17.11 -50.60
C LYS A 673 -30.90 15.65 -50.98
N ALA A 674 -30.45 14.83 -50.04
CA ALA A 674 -30.29 13.40 -50.26
C ALA A 674 -31.63 12.70 -50.53
N LEU A 675 -32.72 13.15 -49.91
CA LEU A 675 -34.06 12.59 -50.10
C LEU A 675 -34.55 12.78 -51.53
N LEU A 676 -34.34 13.96 -52.10
CA LEU A 676 -34.72 14.27 -53.47
C LEU A 676 -33.80 13.58 -54.49
N SER A 677 -32.49 13.53 -54.22
CA SER A 677 -31.49 12.96 -55.13
C SER A 677 -31.53 11.43 -55.19
N ASN A 678 -31.87 10.77 -54.09
CA ASN A 678 -31.89 9.30 -53.99
C ASN A 678 -33.23 8.67 -54.42
N ASN A 679 -34.25 9.47 -54.71
CA ASN A 679 -35.60 9.00 -55.04
C ASN A 679 -36.10 9.62 -56.35
N LYS A 680 -35.92 8.90 -57.46
CA LYS A 680 -36.28 9.37 -58.82
C LYS A 680 -37.74 9.81 -58.94
N LEU A 681 -38.65 9.11 -58.27
CA LEU A 681 -40.08 9.46 -58.21
C LEU A 681 -40.34 10.81 -57.54
N LEU A 682 -39.57 11.15 -56.50
CA LEU A 682 -39.66 12.43 -55.80
C LEU A 682 -39.00 13.55 -56.62
N GLU A 683 -37.87 13.27 -57.28
CA GLU A 683 -37.24 14.21 -58.20
C GLU A 683 -38.20 14.62 -59.33
N ASP A 684 -38.82 13.63 -59.99
CA ASP A 684 -39.76 13.85 -61.10
C ASP A 684 -41.03 14.60 -60.66
N LYS A 685 -41.56 14.30 -59.46
CA LYS A 685 -42.70 15.03 -58.89
C LYS A 685 -42.32 16.47 -58.51
N ALA A 686 -41.18 16.68 -57.86
CA ALA A 686 -40.70 17.99 -57.47
C ALA A 686 -40.45 18.89 -58.69
N ARG A 687 -39.84 18.35 -59.77
CA ARG A 687 -39.69 19.06 -61.05
C ARG A 687 -41.05 19.43 -61.65
N LYS A 688 -42.01 18.50 -61.71
CA LYS A 688 -43.36 18.76 -62.25
C LYS A 688 -44.15 19.78 -61.43
N GLU A 689 -44.03 19.78 -60.10
CA GLU A 689 -44.66 20.79 -59.25
C GLU A 689 -43.99 22.15 -59.36
N ALA A 690 -42.66 22.21 -59.45
CA ALA A 690 -41.93 23.45 -59.72
C ALA A 690 -42.38 24.05 -61.06
N GLU A 691 -42.44 23.25 -62.12
CA GLU A 691 -42.97 23.65 -63.43
C GLU A 691 -44.42 24.16 -63.34
N ARG A 692 -45.29 23.47 -62.60
CA ARG A 692 -46.68 23.93 -62.35
C ARG A 692 -46.75 25.24 -61.57
N GLY A 693 -45.88 25.43 -60.57
CA GLY A 693 -45.79 26.66 -59.78
C GLY A 693 -45.29 27.84 -60.62
N LEU A 694 -44.26 27.63 -61.43
CA LEU A 694 -43.77 28.59 -62.43
C LEU A 694 -44.89 28.96 -63.41
N LYS A 695 -45.65 27.98 -63.91
CA LYS A 695 -46.78 28.20 -64.82
C LYS A 695 -47.94 28.98 -64.16
N LYS A 696 -48.18 28.77 -62.86
CA LYS A 696 -49.17 29.54 -62.08
C LYS A 696 -48.74 30.98 -61.80
N LEU A 697 -47.45 31.22 -61.55
CA LEU A 697 -46.93 32.55 -61.19
C LEU A 697 -46.63 33.42 -62.41
N LEU A 698 -46.25 32.83 -63.54
CA LEU A 698 -45.77 33.54 -64.73
C LEU A 698 -46.71 33.39 -65.95
N GLY A 699 -47.76 32.57 -65.86
CA GLY A 699 -48.68 32.32 -66.97
C GLY A 699 -47.95 31.84 -68.22
N ASP A 700 -48.32 32.37 -69.39
CA ASP A 700 -47.69 32.02 -70.69
C ASP A 700 -46.19 32.36 -70.77
N LYS A 701 -45.66 33.21 -69.88
CA LYS A 701 -44.21 33.52 -69.84
C LYS A 701 -43.37 32.41 -69.22
N ALA A 702 -43.99 31.40 -68.59
CA ALA A 702 -43.30 30.24 -68.04
C ALA A 702 -42.71 29.32 -69.11
N ASP A 703 -43.23 29.38 -70.35
CA ASP A 703 -42.74 28.56 -71.47
C ASP A 703 -41.55 29.19 -72.23
N ASN A 704 -41.05 30.34 -71.78
CA ASN A 704 -39.90 31.02 -72.38
C ASN A 704 -38.58 30.31 -72.02
N ASP A 705 -37.73 30.02 -73.01
CA ASP A 705 -36.50 29.22 -72.86
C ASP A 705 -35.51 29.81 -71.84
N ALA A 706 -35.45 31.14 -71.71
CA ALA A 706 -34.62 31.81 -70.71
C ALA A 706 -35.11 31.57 -69.28
N VAL A 707 -36.43 31.45 -69.07
CA VAL A 707 -37.04 31.19 -67.75
C VAL A 707 -36.91 29.71 -67.39
N LYS A 708 -37.12 28.81 -68.34
CA LYS A 708 -36.85 27.37 -68.18
C LYS A 708 -35.38 27.11 -67.85
N GLY A 709 -34.44 27.78 -68.52
CA GLY A 709 -33.01 27.63 -68.25
C GLY A 709 -32.60 28.05 -66.82
N VAL A 710 -33.19 29.12 -66.28
CA VAL A 710 -32.96 29.57 -64.89
C VAL A 710 -33.63 28.63 -63.88
N ALA A 711 -34.84 28.17 -64.15
CA ALA A 711 -35.53 27.17 -63.33
C ALA A 711 -34.76 25.84 -63.29
N ASP A 712 -34.24 25.38 -64.42
CA ASP A 712 -33.38 24.20 -64.52
C ASP A 712 -32.04 24.39 -63.81
N GLN A 713 -31.48 25.60 -63.79
CA GLN A 713 -30.28 25.91 -62.99
C GLN A 713 -30.57 25.89 -61.48
N LEU A 714 -31.70 26.44 -61.03
CA LEU A 714 -32.14 26.40 -59.63
C LEU A 714 -32.46 24.97 -59.17
N LEU A 715 -33.16 24.20 -59.99
CA LEU A 715 -33.43 22.78 -59.76
C LEU A 715 -32.12 21.98 -59.77
N LYS A 716 -31.20 22.21 -60.72
CA LYS A 716 -29.85 21.63 -60.70
C LYS A 716 -29.08 21.96 -59.42
N GLY A 717 -29.26 23.15 -58.84
CA GLY A 717 -28.66 23.52 -57.55
C GLY A 717 -29.25 22.78 -56.34
N LEU A 718 -30.52 22.37 -56.43
CA LEU A 718 -31.21 21.55 -55.42
C LEU A 718 -30.87 20.05 -55.53
N PHE A 719 -30.56 19.56 -56.74
CA PHE A 719 -30.30 18.13 -57.01
C PHE A 719 -28.81 17.77 -57.24
N LYS A 720 -27.87 18.72 -57.26
CA LYS A 720 -26.41 18.47 -57.37
C LYS A 720 -25.68 18.58 -56.04
#